data_AF-A0A6A5YTG0-F1
#
_entry.id   AF-A0A6A5YTG0-F1
#
_cell.length_a   1.000
_cell.length_b   1.000
_cell.length_c   1.000
_cell.angle_alpha   90.00
_cell.angle_beta   90.00
_cell.angle_gamma   90.00
#
_symmetry.space_group_name_H-M   'P 1'
#
loop_
_entity.id
_entity.type
_entity.pdbx_description
1 polymer ?
#
loop_
_entity_poly.entity_id
_entity_poly.type
_entity_poly.pdbx_seq_one_letter_code
_entity_poly.pdbx_strand_id
1 'polypeptide(L)'
;MVLELHVWGPAFGLPSIDAECIAATAYLNCAVPHDEWILIAAYETKISSRGEFPALVDASKVVTGFRNIVSHLRDRDASLYDLDRNLTQQGHKDALAFASFLQSTGTPLLDLYLYVSSENYNHTTTSAYTAILPWYLNYTIPPRRRDLARARTVHLGLSSLDVNTASEDGPRLGAGTASSEFEAAKRAAGLPVSNRAQPQSLNLGRGKGIGGLLSSPIHAARFRLDSLSNELLEPISDLLGTEDYLFGERSSLDCLAFGYLALLLYPPVPQAWLKETVQTRFPRVRSYINRMRKELVGEGGVIAADVWNISSGGSGKTQHNLPWHSRKPRPTLSRVMAAAHEIITHLPVVSAVTQPSIVYQHTDTRLSRREVARSTLPSPLAVKTQSRAPTASQIQNPPPPSSSTKSGRFFGKSNIGHTFRRNAAGAFGPDLAKKLSQLVKMEKNVMRSMELVSKERMEVAQQLSIWGEACDDDVSDVTDKLGVLIYEIAELEDQYIDRYDQYRVTIKSIRNIEASVQPSRDRKQKITDQIAQLKYKEPNSPKIVVLEQELVRAEAESLVAEAQLSNITREKLKAAFTYQFDALREHCEKLAIIAGYGKHLLELVDDTPVTPGETRNAYDGYETSKAIIQDCEDALTNWVQQNAAVSSKLSTRSRTLSQRRRARARQGEGVDLSGQDQALDNRESGLWIPASEHQGNGYEDEEEEEDAPSTIATETRGREEERVVTA
;
A
#
# COMPACT_ATOMS: atom_id res chain seq x y z
N MET A 1 42.51 18.53 -23.93
CA MET A 1 42.19 17.87 -22.63
C MET A 1 40.97 17.01 -22.85
N VAL A 2 41.00 15.78 -22.34
CA VAL A 2 40.00 14.75 -22.63
C VAL A 2 38.76 14.96 -21.76
N LEU A 3 37.58 14.89 -22.36
CA LEU A 3 36.28 15.02 -21.70
C LEU A 3 35.93 13.72 -20.96
N GLU A 4 35.67 13.75 -19.65
CA GLU A 4 35.26 12.56 -18.89
C GLU A 4 33.74 12.54 -18.70
N LEU A 5 33.03 11.62 -19.36
CA LEU A 5 31.59 11.42 -19.16
C LEU A 5 31.33 10.33 -18.13
N HIS A 6 30.68 10.70 -17.02
CA HIS A 6 30.20 9.79 -16.00
C HIS A 6 28.73 9.44 -16.21
N VAL A 7 28.47 8.15 -16.39
CA VAL A 7 27.13 7.58 -16.60
C VAL A 7 26.85 6.46 -15.60
N TRP A 8 25.59 6.07 -15.45
CA TRP A 8 25.29 4.79 -14.83
C TRP A 8 25.85 3.62 -15.65
N GLY A 9 26.11 2.50 -15.00
CA GLY A 9 26.63 1.32 -15.70
C GLY A 9 25.65 0.75 -16.74
N PRO A 10 26.18 -0.03 -17.70
CA PRO A 10 25.39 -0.60 -18.79
C PRO A 10 24.33 -1.59 -18.33
N ALA A 11 23.17 -1.55 -18.96
CA ALA A 11 22.04 -2.43 -18.69
C ALA A 11 21.26 -2.70 -19.99
N PHE A 12 20.61 -3.87 -20.09
CA PHE A 12 19.71 -4.21 -21.20
C PHE A 12 20.36 -4.15 -22.60
N GLY A 13 21.69 -4.32 -22.70
CA GLY A 13 22.41 -4.16 -23.96
C GLY A 13 22.59 -2.71 -24.41
N LEU A 14 22.32 -1.75 -23.52
CA LEU A 14 22.49 -0.30 -23.69
C LEU A 14 23.65 0.22 -22.81
N PRO A 15 24.23 1.38 -23.12
CA PRO A 15 25.37 1.93 -22.37
C PRO A 15 25.06 2.30 -20.91
N SER A 16 23.78 2.51 -20.56
CA SER A 16 23.35 2.91 -19.22
C SER A 16 21.92 2.43 -18.94
N ILE A 17 21.54 2.35 -17.65
CA ILE A 17 20.16 2.08 -17.18
C ILE A 17 19.24 3.32 -17.21
N ASP A 18 19.82 4.51 -17.32
CA ASP A 18 19.14 5.80 -17.26
C ASP A 18 19.07 6.50 -18.63
N ALA A 19 17.92 7.12 -18.94
CA ALA A 19 17.62 7.66 -20.27
C ALA A 19 18.55 8.80 -20.67
N GLU A 20 18.76 9.77 -19.77
CA GLU A 20 19.61 10.94 -20.06
C GLU A 20 21.08 10.54 -20.20
N CYS A 21 21.52 9.51 -19.48
CA CYS A 21 22.87 8.97 -19.63
C CYS A 21 23.08 8.28 -20.99
N ILE A 22 22.08 7.55 -21.49
CA ILE A 22 22.13 6.99 -22.85
C ILE A 22 22.17 8.12 -23.87
N ALA A 23 21.33 9.15 -23.70
CA ALA A 23 21.28 10.30 -24.58
C ALA A 23 22.61 11.07 -24.63
N ALA A 24 23.25 11.31 -23.48
CA ALA A 24 24.54 11.97 -23.41
C ALA A 24 25.65 11.15 -24.08
N THR A 25 25.62 9.83 -23.92
CA THR A 25 26.56 8.92 -24.59
C THR A 25 26.36 8.95 -26.11
N ALA A 26 25.10 8.94 -26.56
CA ALA A 26 24.77 9.04 -27.98
C ALA A 26 25.22 10.38 -28.58
N TYR A 27 24.99 11.48 -27.86
CA TYR A 27 25.40 12.80 -28.29
C TYR A 27 26.92 12.90 -28.47
N LEU A 28 27.70 12.47 -27.47
CA LEU A 28 29.16 12.51 -27.54
C LEU A 28 29.72 11.58 -28.63
N ASN A 29 29.12 10.40 -28.81
CA ASN A 29 29.53 9.47 -29.88
C ASN A 29 29.31 10.05 -31.29
N CYS A 30 28.29 10.91 -31.46
CA CYS A 30 27.98 11.55 -32.73
C CYS A 30 28.76 12.87 -32.93
N ALA A 31 28.91 13.68 -31.88
CA ALA A 31 29.44 15.03 -31.98
C ALA A 31 30.96 15.10 -31.75
N VAL A 32 31.53 14.21 -30.93
CA VAL A 32 32.92 14.30 -30.47
C VAL A 32 33.73 13.10 -31.01
N PRO A 33 34.90 13.33 -31.63
CA PRO A 33 35.82 12.25 -32.02
C PRO A 33 36.20 11.35 -30.84
N HIS A 34 36.34 10.05 -31.07
CA HIS A 34 36.56 9.05 -30.01
C HIS A 34 37.83 9.27 -29.18
N ASP A 35 38.82 10.01 -29.71
CA ASP A 35 40.09 10.28 -29.05
C ASP A 35 40.00 11.42 -28.01
N GLU A 36 38.93 12.22 -28.04
CA GLU A 36 38.79 13.44 -27.24
C GLU A 36 37.90 13.27 -26.00
N TRP A 37 37.25 12.11 -25.86
CA TRP A 37 36.37 11.83 -24.73
C TRP A 37 36.48 10.39 -24.22
N ILE A 38 36.15 10.20 -22.95
CA ILE A 38 36.16 8.90 -22.28
C ILE A 38 34.85 8.66 -21.54
N LEU A 39 34.42 7.39 -21.53
CA LEU A 39 33.22 6.95 -20.86
C LEU A 39 33.57 6.20 -19.58
N ILE A 40 33.05 6.69 -18.44
CA ILE A 40 33.26 6.09 -17.13
C ILE A 40 31.91 5.67 -16.57
N ALA A 41 31.69 4.36 -16.45
CA ALA A 41 30.58 3.87 -15.64
C ALA A 41 30.84 4.30 -14.19
N ALA A 42 29.97 5.05 -13.54
CA ALA A 42 30.10 5.50 -12.16
C ALA A 42 28.85 5.12 -11.35
N TYR A 43 29.00 4.99 -10.03
CA TYR A 43 27.90 4.79 -9.10
C TYR A 43 27.89 5.83 -7.97
N GLU A 44 28.94 6.64 -7.85
CA GLU A 44 29.06 7.64 -6.79
C GLU A 44 28.53 8.98 -7.27
N THR A 45 27.35 9.35 -6.80
CA THR A 45 26.69 10.61 -7.16
C THR A 45 27.37 11.85 -6.56
N LYS A 46 28.33 11.68 -5.63
CA LYS A 46 29.07 12.78 -4.97
C LYS A 46 29.98 13.59 -5.89
N ILE A 47 30.23 13.10 -7.10
CA ILE A 47 30.95 13.84 -8.15
C ILE A 47 30.10 15.03 -8.64
N SER A 48 28.78 14.84 -8.64
CA SER A 48 27.78 15.82 -9.07
C SER A 48 27.27 16.60 -7.87
N SER A 49 27.22 17.94 -7.97
CA SER A 49 26.67 18.81 -6.93
C SER A 49 25.17 18.55 -6.67
N ARG A 50 24.46 18.04 -7.68
CA ARG A 50 23.04 17.65 -7.61
C ARG A 50 22.82 16.19 -7.26
N GLY A 51 23.88 15.37 -7.25
CA GLY A 51 23.76 13.95 -6.98
C GLY A 51 23.12 13.14 -8.11
N GLU A 52 23.18 13.63 -9.35
CA GLU A 52 22.56 13.03 -10.53
C GLU A 52 23.58 12.79 -11.65
N PHE A 53 23.36 11.74 -12.43
CA PHE A 53 24.03 11.45 -13.70
C PHE A 53 23.03 11.66 -14.84
N PRO A 54 23.45 12.11 -16.04
CA PRO A 54 24.84 12.19 -16.54
C PRO A 54 25.63 13.38 -15.97
N ALA A 55 26.93 13.18 -15.78
CA ALA A 55 27.86 14.25 -15.38
C ALA A 55 29.09 14.27 -16.29
N LEU A 56 29.37 15.42 -16.90
CA LEU A 56 30.55 15.67 -17.72
C LEU A 56 31.58 16.43 -16.89
N VAL A 57 32.80 15.89 -16.79
CA VAL A 57 33.94 16.56 -16.16
C VAL A 57 34.84 17.06 -17.27
N ASP A 58 34.92 18.38 -17.39
CA ASP A 58 35.85 19.08 -18.27
C ASP A 58 36.93 19.75 -17.42
N ALA A 59 38.08 19.09 -17.30
CA ALA A 59 39.18 19.47 -16.41
C ALA A 59 38.74 19.66 -14.95
N SER A 60 38.34 20.87 -14.56
CA SER A 60 37.89 21.23 -13.21
C SER A 60 36.40 21.58 -13.11
N LYS A 61 35.68 21.64 -14.25
CA LYS A 61 34.26 21.99 -14.29
C LYS A 61 33.40 20.74 -14.42
N VAL A 62 32.45 20.58 -13.52
CA VAL A 62 31.47 19.48 -13.55
C VAL A 62 30.14 20.03 -14.02
N VAL A 63 29.61 19.47 -15.11
CA VAL A 63 28.32 19.84 -15.70
C VAL A 63 27.39 18.65 -15.64
N THR A 64 26.17 18.85 -15.13
CA THR A 64 25.23 17.76 -14.81
C THR A 64 23.93 17.92 -15.57
N GLY A 65 23.38 16.82 -16.07
CA GLY A 65 22.13 16.78 -16.85
C GLY A 65 22.35 17.00 -18.35
N PHE A 66 21.59 16.29 -19.18
CA PHE A 66 21.82 16.23 -20.63
C PHE A 66 21.83 17.62 -21.29
N ARG A 67 20.83 18.45 -21.01
CA ARG A 67 20.68 19.77 -21.62
C ARG A 67 21.85 20.71 -21.30
N ASN A 68 22.34 20.66 -20.06
CA ASN A 68 23.46 21.48 -19.62
C ASN A 68 24.77 20.99 -20.26
N ILE A 69 24.91 19.67 -20.46
CA ILE A 69 26.06 19.09 -21.17
C ILE A 69 26.09 19.57 -22.62
N VAL A 70 24.96 19.51 -23.33
CA VAL A 70 24.85 20.00 -24.71
C VAL A 70 25.18 21.49 -24.79
N SER A 71 24.61 22.32 -23.91
CA SER A 71 24.93 23.76 -23.89
C SER A 71 26.41 24.02 -23.60
N HIS A 72 27.02 23.25 -22.70
CA HIS A 72 28.44 23.38 -22.38
C HIS A 72 29.35 23.02 -23.56
N LEU A 73 29.01 21.98 -24.32
CA LEU A 73 29.76 21.57 -25.52
C LEU A 73 29.63 22.61 -26.63
N ARG A 74 28.45 23.23 -26.78
CA ARG A 74 28.22 24.36 -27.68
C ARG A 74 29.04 25.59 -27.28
N ASP A 75 29.11 25.92 -26.00
CA ASP A 75 29.89 27.05 -25.49
C ASP A 75 31.40 26.86 -25.70
N ARG A 76 31.87 25.60 -25.70
CA ARG A 76 33.29 25.26 -25.89
C ARG A 76 33.71 25.42 -27.35
N ASP A 77 33.05 24.72 -28.27
CA ASP A 77 33.32 24.81 -29.72
C ASP A 77 32.04 24.58 -30.54
N ALA A 78 31.30 25.67 -30.79
CA ALA A 78 30.03 25.65 -31.52
C ALA A 78 30.13 25.15 -32.98
N SER A 79 31.32 25.14 -33.57
CA SER A 79 31.52 24.70 -34.97
C SER A 79 31.71 23.20 -35.14
N LEU A 80 32.20 22.51 -34.09
CA LEU A 80 32.60 21.09 -34.14
C LEU A 80 31.65 20.19 -33.34
N TYR A 81 31.15 20.64 -32.18
CA TYR A 81 30.37 19.78 -31.27
C TYR A 81 28.86 20.05 -31.26
N ASP A 82 28.36 20.96 -32.11
CA ASP A 82 26.93 21.28 -32.18
C ASP A 82 26.24 20.50 -33.29
N LEU A 83 25.42 19.51 -32.89
CA LEU A 83 24.59 18.74 -33.83
C LEU A 83 23.43 19.57 -34.39
N ASP A 84 23.01 20.63 -33.69
CA ASP A 84 21.85 21.43 -34.08
C ASP A 84 22.23 22.60 -35.01
N ARG A 85 23.48 22.68 -35.46
CA ARG A 85 24.00 23.84 -36.21
C ARG A 85 23.21 24.15 -37.49
N ASN A 86 22.71 23.13 -38.16
CA ASN A 86 21.96 23.27 -39.41
C ASN A 86 20.46 23.53 -39.20
N LEU A 87 19.95 23.47 -37.95
CA LEU A 87 18.53 23.67 -37.69
C LEU A 87 18.12 25.14 -37.90
N THR A 88 16.91 25.33 -38.42
CA THR A 88 16.30 26.66 -38.48
C THR A 88 16.02 27.20 -37.07
N GLN A 89 15.85 28.51 -36.91
CA GLN A 89 15.49 29.10 -35.60
C GLN A 89 14.17 28.53 -35.06
N GLN A 90 13.23 28.17 -35.94
CA GLN A 90 12.01 27.50 -35.55
C GLN A 90 12.29 26.06 -35.10
N GLY A 91 13.10 25.31 -35.86
CA GLY A 91 13.54 23.96 -35.47
C GLY A 91 14.23 23.93 -34.10
N HIS A 92 15.03 24.94 -33.76
CA HIS A 92 15.65 25.05 -32.43
C HIS A 92 14.63 25.19 -31.29
N LYS A 93 13.57 25.97 -31.52
CA LYS A 93 12.49 26.15 -30.53
C LYS A 93 11.67 24.87 -30.39
N ASP A 94 11.37 24.22 -31.51
CA ASP A 94 10.63 22.96 -31.53
C ASP A 94 11.45 21.86 -30.86
N ALA A 95 12.75 21.76 -31.14
CA ALA A 95 13.67 20.83 -30.48
C ALA A 95 13.68 21.02 -28.96
N LEU A 96 13.72 22.26 -28.49
CA LEU A 96 13.65 22.58 -27.07
C LEU A 96 12.29 22.22 -26.43
N ALA A 97 11.19 22.48 -27.14
CA ALA A 97 9.85 22.14 -26.71
C ALA A 97 9.69 20.62 -26.59
N PHE A 98 10.09 19.88 -27.63
CA PHE A 98 10.05 18.41 -27.65
C PHE A 98 11.01 17.78 -26.63
N ALA A 99 12.18 18.37 -26.39
CA ALA A 99 13.08 17.90 -25.33
C ALA A 99 12.44 18.04 -23.93
N SER A 100 11.77 19.17 -23.68
CA SER A 100 11.06 19.39 -22.41
C SER A 100 9.84 18.46 -22.29
N PHE A 101 9.13 18.23 -23.39
CA PHE A 101 8.03 17.26 -23.48
C PHE A 101 8.50 15.83 -23.18
N LEU A 102 9.57 15.34 -23.81
CA LEU A 102 10.13 14.02 -23.54
C LEU A 102 10.51 13.84 -22.07
N GLN A 103 11.08 14.88 -21.45
CA GLN A 103 11.40 14.84 -20.03
C GLN A 103 10.15 14.81 -19.15
N SER A 104 9.11 15.59 -19.48
CA SER A 104 7.88 15.67 -18.66
C SER A 104 6.96 14.46 -18.81
N THR A 105 6.82 13.89 -20.01
CA THR A 105 5.92 12.76 -20.29
C THR A 105 6.65 11.42 -20.31
N GLY A 106 7.88 11.38 -20.83
CA GLY A 106 8.69 10.16 -20.93
C GLY A 106 9.24 9.68 -19.58
N THR A 107 9.60 10.60 -18.68
CA THR A 107 10.14 10.21 -17.35
C THR A 107 9.11 9.46 -16.49
N PRO A 108 7.86 9.96 -16.29
CA PRO A 108 6.84 9.22 -15.56
C PRO A 108 6.50 7.88 -16.21
N LEU A 109 6.51 7.80 -17.54
CA LEU A 109 6.22 6.56 -18.26
C LEU A 109 7.31 5.49 -18.02
N LEU A 110 8.59 5.88 -18.05
CA LEU A 110 9.71 5.01 -17.69
C LEU A 110 9.66 4.58 -16.22
N ASP A 111 9.32 5.52 -15.33
CA ASP A 111 9.17 5.26 -13.91
C ASP A 111 8.09 4.19 -13.65
N LEU A 112 6.94 4.30 -14.33
CA LEU A 112 5.88 3.28 -14.30
C LEU A 112 6.37 1.92 -14.82
N TYR A 113 7.11 1.92 -15.92
CA TYR A 113 7.53 0.71 -16.63
C TYR A 113 8.62 -0.08 -15.89
N LEU A 114 9.64 0.60 -15.37
CA LEU A 114 10.82 -0.05 -14.77
C LEU A 114 10.83 -0.08 -13.24
N TYR A 115 10.15 0.86 -12.57
CA TYR A 115 10.28 1.04 -11.11
C TYR A 115 8.99 0.80 -10.32
N VAL A 116 7.85 1.30 -10.81
CA VAL A 116 6.56 1.18 -10.10
C VAL A 116 5.95 -0.21 -10.27
N SER A 117 5.99 -0.78 -11.49
CA SER A 117 5.56 -2.17 -11.71
C SER A 117 6.43 -3.11 -10.88
N SER A 118 5.80 -3.75 -9.90
CA SER A 118 6.49 -4.60 -8.93
C SER A 118 7.14 -5.82 -9.60
N GLU A 119 6.47 -6.41 -10.58
CA GLU A 119 6.95 -7.56 -11.35
C GLU A 119 8.17 -7.19 -12.21
N ASN A 120 8.09 -6.06 -12.93
CA ASN A 120 9.19 -5.56 -13.75
C ASN A 120 10.41 -5.19 -12.90
N TYR A 121 10.19 -4.50 -11.78
CA TYR A 121 11.28 -4.06 -10.92
C TYR A 121 12.01 -5.24 -10.27
N ASN A 122 11.27 -6.23 -9.75
CA ASN A 122 11.87 -7.35 -9.03
C ASN A 122 12.65 -8.28 -9.98
N HIS A 123 12.11 -8.58 -11.16
CA HIS A 123 12.76 -9.49 -12.11
C HIS A 123 13.86 -8.83 -12.97
N THR A 124 13.67 -7.59 -13.39
CA THR A 124 14.49 -6.97 -14.45
C THR A 124 15.35 -5.81 -13.93
N THR A 125 14.74 -4.85 -13.24
CA THR A 125 15.46 -3.62 -12.84
C THR A 125 16.43 -3.89 -11.69
N THR A 126 16.02 -4.65 -10.68
CA THR A 126 16.86 -4.97 -9.51
C THR A 126 18.08 -5.82 -9.90
N SER A 127 17.88 -6.79 -10.81
CA SER A 127 18.96 -7.63 -11.32
C SER A 127 19.95 -6.81 -12.17
N ALA A 128 19.46 -5.87 -12.99
CA ALA A 128 20.30 -4.94 -13.73
C ALA A 128 21.15 -4.03 -12.81
N TYR A 129 20.57 -3.49 -11.73
CA TYR A 129 21.33 -2.73 -10.73
C TYR A 129 22.40 -3.57 -10.04
N THR A 130 22.08 -4.82 -9.72
CA THR A 130 23.02 -5.76 -9.08
C THR A 130 24.25 -6.03 -9.95
N ALA A 131 24.10 -5.98 -11.28
CA ALA A 131 25.21 -6.16 -12.22
C ALA A 131 26.15 -4.94 -12.32
N ILE A 132 25.66 -3.73 -12.04
CA ILE A 132 26.42 -2.48 -12.21
C ILE A 132 26.89 -1.84 -10.90
N LEU A 133 26.37 -2.30 -9.76
CA LEU A 133 26.66 -1.73 -8.43
C LEU A 133 27.44 -2.71 -7.56
N PRO A 134 28.34 -2.22 -6.69
CA PRO A 134 28.85 -2.98 -5.55
C PRO A 134 27.71 -3.44 -4.63
N TRP A 135 27.89 -4.61 -4.00
CA TRP A 135 26.86 -5.26 -3.17
C TRP A 135 26.22 -4.37 -2.09
N TYR A 136 26.97 -3.45 -1.48
CA TYR A 136 26.46 -2.59 -0.41
C TYR A 136 25.53 -1.48 -0.92
N LEU A 137 25.68 -1.03 -2.17
CA LEU A 137 24.83 0.01 -2.77
C LEU A 137 23.51 -0.54 -3.32
N ASN A 138 23.39 -1.85 -3.47
CA ASN A 138 22.13 -2.49 -3.89
C ASN A 138 21.00 -2.28 -2.88
N TYR A 139 21.33 -2.01 -1.61
CA TYR A 139 20.35 -1.75 -0.56
C TYR A 139 19.97 -0.27 -0.42
N THR A 140 20.66 0.64 -1.11
CA THR A 140 20.44 2.09 -0.97
C THR A 140 19.97 2.73 -2.27
N ILE A 141 20.69 2.53 -3.38
CA ILE A 141 20.43 3.21 -4.65
C ILE A 141 19.12 2.73 -5.30
N PRO A 142 18.91 1.42 -5.55
CA PRO A 142 17.69 0.95 -6.21
C PRO A 142 16.41 1.27 -5.41
N PRO A 143 16.34 1.02 -4.08
CA PRO A 143 15.17 1.42 -3.29
C PRO A 143 14.90 2.93 -3.33
N ARG A 144 15.94 3.76 -3.17
CA ARG A 144 15.79 5.22 -3.25
C ARG A 144 15.26 5.67 -4.60
N ARG A 145 15.75 5.11 -5.70
CA ARG A 145 15.26 5.43 -7.06
C ARG A 145 13.82 4.96 -7.26
N ARG A 146 13.45 3.79 -6.74
CA ARG A 146 12.06 3.31 -6.76
C ARG A 146 11.12 4.23 -5.99
N ASP A 147 11.54 4.72 -4.83
CA ASP A 147 10.73 5.64 -4.03
C ASP A 147 10.56 7.01 -4.72
N LEU A 148 11.61 7.51 -5.38
CA LEU A 148 11.51 8.72 -6.21
C LEU A 148 10.55 8.53 -7.40
N ALA A 149 10.67 7.41 -8.11
CA ALA A 149 9.79 7.06 -9.22
C ALA A 149 8.33 6.97 -8.77
N ARG A 150 8.06 6.27 -7.67
CA ARG A 150 6.73 6.20 -7.06
C ARG A 150 6.19 7.60 -6.81
N ALA A 151 6.96 8.45 -6.12
CA ALA A 151 6.53 9.79 -5.76
C ALA A 151 6.21 10.67 -6.98
N ARG A 152 6.99 10.56 -8.06
CA ARG A 152 6.67 11.25 -9.33
C ARG A 152 5.35 10.75 -9.94
N THR A 153 5.07 9.46 -9.88
CA THR A 153 3.89 8.85 -10.54
C THR A 153 2.63 8.77 -9.66
N VAL A 154 2.68 9.21 -8.40
CA VAL A 154 1.55 9.11 -7.45
C VAL A 154 0.28 9.75 -8.03
N HIS A 155 0.40 10.91 -8.69
CA HIS A 155 -0.72 11.66 -9.24
C HIS A 155 -1.46 10.93 -10.39
N LEU A 156 -0.83 9.93 -11.02
CA LEU A 156 -1.44 9.16 -12.11
C LEU A 156 -2.43 8.09 -11.59
N GLY A 157 -2.47 7.83 -10.28
CA GLY A 157 -3.43 6.92 -9.66
C GLY A 157 -3.28 5.45 -10.07
N LEU A 158 -2.09 5.04 -10.53
CA LEU A 158 -1.79 3.69 -11.03
C LEU A 158 -1.14 2.79 -9.96
N SER A 159 -1.52 2.95 -8.70
CA SER A 159 -0.99 2.17 -7.57
C SER A 159 -1.27 0.66 -7.68
N SER A 160 -2.19 0.23 -8.55
CA SER A 160 -2.47 -1.19 -8.81
C SER A 160 -1.32 -1.94 -9.47
N LEU A 161 -0.40 -1.25 -10.15
CA LEU A 161 0.81 -1.84 -10.74
C LEU A 161 1.83 -2.30 -9.69
N ASP A 162 1.72 -1.77 -8.47
CA ASP A 162 2.57 -2.12 -7.32
C ASP A 162 2.05 -3.33 -6.52
N VAL A 163 0.94 -3.94 -6.96
CA VAL A 163 0.39 -5.16 -6.33
C VAL A 163 1.16 -6.37 -6.86
N ASN A 164 2.01 -6.96 -6.02
CA ASN A 164 2.72 -8.20 -6.31
C ASN A 164 1.71 -9.31 -6.69
N THR A 165 1.64 -9.66 -7.97
CA THR A 165 0.89 -10.79 -8.54
C THR A 165 1.55 -12.15 -8.25
N ALA A 166 2.48 -12.23 -7.30
CA ALA A 166 3.06 -13.48 -6.83
C ALA A 166 2.14 -14.23 -5.85
N SER A 167 0.82 -14.10 -5.99
CA SER A 167 -0.17 -14.84 -5.20
C SER A 167 -0.78 -16.00 -5.99
N GLU A 168 0.07 -16.83 -6.60
CA GLU A 168 -0.30 -18.20 -7.01
C GLU A 168 0.61 -19.29 -6.39
N ASP A 169 1.46 -18.96 -5.42
CA ASP A 169 2.05 -19.98 -4.55
C ASP A 169 1.48 -19.86 -3.13
N GLY A 170 0.49 -20.70 -2.85
CA GLY A 170 0.13 -21.03 -1.47
C GLY A 170 1.35 -21.57 -0.70
N PRO A 171 1.37 -21.47 0.65
CA PRO A 171 2.56 -21.77 1.42
C PRO A 171 2.94 -23.26 1.29
N ARG A 172 3.98 -23.55 0.51
CA ARG A 172 4.73 -24.80 0.62
C ARG A 172 5.54 -24.74 1.92
N LEU A 173 5.18 -25.60 2.87
CA LEU A 173 6.01 -25.83 4.06
C LEU A 173 7.42 -26.27 3.61
N GLY A 174 8.44 -25.48 3.94
CA GLY A 174 9.84 -25.93 3.92
C GLY A 174 10.86 -25.17 3.06
N ALA A 175 10.47 -24.17 2.27
CA ALA A 175 11.42 -23.42 1.42
C ALA A 175 11.68 -22.01 1.98
N GLY A 176 12.55 -21.89 2.97
CA GLY A 176 12.81 -20.63 3.66
C GLY A 176 14.23 -20.48 4.18
N THR A 177 15.24 -20.88 3.41
CA THR A 177 16.63 -20.48 3.71
C THR A 177 17.25 -19.76 2.51
N ALA A 178 17.94 -18.66 2.80
CA ALA A 178 18.66 -17.82 1.84
C ALA A 178 19.70 -18.60 0.97
N SER A 179 20.00 -19.85 1.33
CA SER A 179 20.86 -20.73 0.52
C SER A 179 20.19 -21.20 -0.77
N SER A 180 18.87 -21.39 -0.78
CA SER A 180 18.12 -21.92 -1.93
C SER A 180 18.04 -20.91 -3.09
N GLU A 181 17.81 -19.64 -2.78
CA GLU A 181 17.76 -18.56 -3.78
C GLU A 181 19.16 -18.27 -4.34
N PHE A 182 20.18 -18.35 -3.50
CA PHE A 182 21.59 -18.19 -3.90
C PHE A 182 22.05 -19.33 -4.82
N GLU A 183 21.65 -20.59 -4.54
CA GLU A 183 21.97 -21.74 -5.40
C GLU A 183 21.21 -21.71 -6.74
N ALA A 184 19.98 -21.20 -6.76
CA ALA A 184 19.21 -21.00 -7.98
C ALA A 184 19.83 -19.91 -8.87
N ALA A 185 20.26 -18.78 -8.28
CA ALA A 185 20.98 -17.73 -8.99
C ALA A 185 22.35 -18.23 -9.53
N LYS A 186 23.03 -19.10 -8.79
CA LYS A 186 24.30 -19.72 -9.20
C LYS A 186 24.14 -20.71 -10.36
N ARG A 187 23.01 -21.43 -10.40
CA ARG A 187 22.62 -22.33 -11.50
C ARG A 187 22.22 -21.54 -12.76
N ALA A 188 21.50 -20.43 -12.61
CA ALA A 188 21.16 -19.53 -13.70
C ALA A 188 22.39 -18.82 -14.30
N ALA A 189 23.44 -18.65 -13.49
CA ALA A 189 24.72 -18.07 -13.90
C ALA A 189 25.74 -19.07 -14.49
N GLY A 190 25.36 -20.35 -14.69
CA GLY A 190 26.20 -21.33 -15.38
C GLY A 190 27.41 -21.87 -14.61
N LEU A 191 27.42 -21.78 -13.27
CA LEU A 191 28.53 -22.27 -12.43
C LEU A 191 28.26 -23.71 -11.94
N PRO A 192 29.26 -24.62 -11.88
CA PRO A 192 29.05 -26.00 -11.46
C PRO A 192 28.77 -26.10 -9.95
N VAL A 193 27.75 -26.88 -9.57
CA VAL A 193 27.34 -27.15 -8.18
C VAL A 193 27.49 -28.64 -7.88
N SER A 194 28.05 -28.98 -6.72
CA SER A 194 28.36 -30.33 -6.27
C SER A 194 27.12 -31.19 -6.01
N ASN A 195 27.14 -32.43 -6.53
CA ASN A 195 26.07 -33.43 -6.47
C ASN A 195 25.72 -33.88 -5.04
N ARG A 196 24.48 -33.61 -4.60
CA ARG A 196 23.76 -34.47 -3.65
C ARG A 196 22.29 -34.51 -4.02
N ALA A 197 21.80 -35.73 -4.32
CA ALA A 197 20.48 -36.02 -4.85
C ALA A 197 19.39 -36.05 -3.75
N GLN A 198 18.20 -35.54 -4.05
CA GLN A 198 16.91 -35.91 -3.45
C GLN A 198 15.74 -35.57 -4.41
N PRO A 199 14.56 -36.22 -4.26
CA PRO A 199 13.81 -36.77 -5.39
C PRO A 199 12.61 -35.92 -5.86
N GLN A 200 12.19 -36.20 -7.09
CA GLN A 200 11.05 -35.61 -7.79
C GLN A 200 9.72 -35.93 -7.09
N SER A 201 8.88 -34.92 -6.85
CA SER A 201 7.45 -35.10 -6.59
C SER A 201 6.63 -34.48 -7.72
N LEU A 202 5.59 -35.22 -8.11
CA LEU A 202 4.82 -35.09 -9.33
C LEU A 202 3.92 -33.84 -9.30
N ASN A 203 4.01 -33.02 -10.35
CA ASN A 203 3.08 -31.92 -10.63
C ASN A 203 1.77 -32.47 -11.20
N LEU A 204 0.68 -32.36 -10.44
CA LEU A 204 -0.67 -32.51 -10.96
C LEU A 204 -1.33 -31.13 -10.99
N GLY A 205 -1.42 -30.56 -12.18
CA GLY A 205 -2.09 -29.28 -12.43
C GLY A 205 -3.60 -29.38 -12.18
N ARG A 206 -4.16 -28.38 -11.48
CA ARG A 206 -5.61 -28.26 -11.30
C ARG A 206 -6.06 -26.82 -11.53
N GLY A 207 -6.56 -26.59 -12.74
CA GLY A 207 -7.73 -25.74 -13.00
C GLY A 207 -7.55 -24.23 -12.99
N LYS A 208 -7.28 -23.67 -14.17
CA LYS A 208 -7.71 -22.31 -14.57
C LYS A 208 -9.23 -22.19 -14.36
N GLY A 209 -9.64 -21.39 -13.38
CA GLY A 209 -11.03 -20.97 -13.20
C GLY A 209 -11.36 -19.77 -14.08
N ILE A 210 -12.43 -19.88 -14.86
CA ILE A 210 -12.91 -18.93 -15.87
C ILE A 210 -13.59 -17.67 -15.25
N GLY A 211 -13.46 -17.46 -13.94
CA GLY A 211 -14.07 -16.34 -13.19
C GLY A 211 -13.09 -15.30 -12.63
N GLY A 212 -11.77 -15.49 -12.83
CA GLY A 212 -10.73 -14.58 -12.33
C GLY A 212 -10.13 -13.63 -13.37
N LEU A 213 -10.55 -13.73 -14.64
CA LEU A 213 -9.92 -13.00 -15.74
C LEU A 213 -10.45 -11.56 -15.93
N LEU A 214 -11.62 -11.23 -15.36
CA LEU A 214 -12.31 -9.95 -15.61
C LEU A 214 -12.33 -8.98 -14.42
N SER A 215 -11.78 -9.34 -13.25
CA SER A 215 -11.77 -8.47 -12.06
C SER A 215 -10.38 -8.05 -11.59
N SER A 216 -9.32 -8.37 -12.33
CA SER A 216 -7.97 -7.94 -11.92
C SER A 216 -7.82 -6.42 -12.15
N PRO A 217 -7.38 -5.63 -11.14
CA PRO A 217 -7.13 -4.19 -11.27
C PRO A 217 -6.01 -3.82 -12.29
N ILE A 218 -5.39 -4.84 -12.90
CA ILE A 218 -4.34 -4.76 -13.92
C ILE A 218 -4.91 -4.40 -15.29
N HIS A 219 -6.06 -4.97 -15.68
CA HIS A 219 -6.70 -4.65 -16.97
C HIS A 219 -7.25 -3.22 -17.00
N ALA A 220 -7.76 -2.72 -15.86
CA ALA A 220 -8.19 -1.32 -15.73
C ALA A 220 -7.00 -0.35 -15.83
N ALA A 221 -5.85 -0.70 -15.25
CA ALA A 221 -4.62 0.06 -15.41
C ALA A 221 -4.12 0.03 -16.87
N ARG A 222 -4.30 -1.08 -17.59
CA ARG A 222 -3.82 -1.25 -18.97
C ARG A 222 -4.38 -0.20 -19.93
N PHE A 223 -5.69 0.10 -19.89
CA PHE A 223 -6.27 1.14 -20.74
C PHE A 223 -5.66 2.53 -20.48
N ARG A 224 -5.42 2.88 -19.21
CA ARG A 224 -4.77 4.15 -18.86
C ARG A 224 -3.31 4.18 -19.30
N LEU A 225 -2.59 3.07 -19.14
CA LEU A 225 -1.22 2.92 -19.62
C LEU A 225 -1.13 3.03 -21.15
N ASP A 226 -2.09 2.44 -21.87
CA ASP A 226 -2.16 2.57 -23.33
C ASP A 226 -2.46 4.02 -23.75
N SER A 227 -3.28 4.75 -22.99
CA SER A 227 -3.49 6.19 -23.22
C SER A 227 -2.21 7.00 -23.03
N LEU A 228 -1.51 6.83 -21.89
CA LEU A 228 -0.24 7.52 -21.60
C LEU A 228 0.87 7.16 -22.60
N SER A 229 0.88 5.91 -23.09
CA SER A 229 1.80 5.48 -24.14
C SER A 229 1.60 6.26 -25.43
N ASN A 230 0.34 6.47 -25.82
CA ASN A 230 0.01 7.16 -27.06
C ASN A 230 0.32 8.64 -26.94
N GLU A 231 0.04 9.24 -25.79
CA GLU A 231 0.37 10.64 -25.51
C GLU A 231 1.85 10.93 -25.77
N LEU A 232 2.76 10.00 -25.45
CA LEU A 232 4.19 10.12 -25.77
C LEU A 232 4.52 9.74 -27.23
N LEU A 233 4.04 8.58 -27.70
CA LEU A 233 4.51 7.97 -28.95
C LEU A 233 3.90 8.59 -30.21
N GLU A 234 2.67 9.10 -30.13
CA GLU A 234 1.95 9.68 -31.27
C GLU A 234 2.60 10.97 -31.75
N PRO A 235 2.92 11.98 -30.89
CA PRO A 235 3.63 13.17 -31.33
C PRO A 235 5.05 12.89 -31.86
N ILE A 236 5.73 11.87 -31.32
CA ILE A 236 7.05 11.46 -31.81
C ILE A 236 6.95 10.81 -33.19
N SER A 237 5.92 9.97 -33.40
CA SER A 237 5.66 9.35 -34.69
C SER A 237 5.29 10.39 -35.76
N ASP A 238 4.50 11.39 -35.37
CA ASP A 238 4.10 12.49 -36.25
C ASP A 238 5.30 13.36 -36.63
N LEU A 239 6.16 13.69 -35.66
CA LEU A 239 7.40 14.44 -35.89
C LEU A 239 8.39 13.67 -36.79
N LEU A 240 8.51 12.35 -36.59
CA LEU A 240 9.37 11.50 -37.43
C LEU A 240 8.86 11.43 -38.89
N GLY A 241 7.54 11.44 -39.09
CA GLY A 241 6.93 11.46 -40.41
C GLY A 241 7.42 10.33 -41.33
N THR A 242 8.03 10.71 -42.45
CA THR A 242 8.69 9.80 -43.43
C THR A 242 10.21 9.86 -43.38
N GLU A 243 10.77 10.69 -42.50
CA GLU A 243 12.21 10.95 -42.45
C GLU A 243 12.94 9.92 -41.59
N ASP A 244 14.26 9.87 -41.77
CA ASP A 244 15.12 8.98 -41.02
C ASP A 244 15.46 9.49 -39.60
N TYR A 245 15.39 10.81 -39.39
CA TYR A 245 15.60 11.47 -38.11
C TYR A 245 14.47 12.47 -37.87
N LEU A 246 14.27 12.91 -36.62
CA LEU A 246 13.12 13.76 -36.24
C LEU A 246 13.06 15.09 -37.00
N PHE A 247 14.22 15.62 -37.43
CA PHE A 247 14.32 16.82 -38.27
C PHE A 247 14.98 16.54 -39.64
N GLY A 248 14.97 15.29 -40.10
CA GLY A 248 15.63 14.85 -41.34
C GLY A 248 17.15 14.65 -41.21
N GLU A 249 17.84 15.47 -40.43
CA GLU A 249 19.25 15.31 -40.04
C GLU A 249 19.39 14.92 -38.55
N ARG A 250 20.56 14.37 -38.18
CA ARG A 250 20.86 14.01 -36.79
C ARG A 250 20.89 15.25 -35.91
N SER A 251 20.05 15.27 -34.88
CA SER A 251 19.94 16.37 -33.92
C SER A 251 20.24 15.94 -32.48
N SER A 252 20.41 16.93 -31.60
CA SER A 252 20.49 16.69 -30.15
C SER A 252 19.20 16.07 -29.60
N LEU A 253 18.05 16.40 -30.20
CA LEU A 253 16.75 15.83 -29.85
C LEU A 253 16.68 14.35 -30.18
N ASP A 254 17.23 13.90 -31.31
CA ASP A 254 17.26 12.48 -31.69
C ASP A 254 17.98 11.64 -30.63
N CYS A 255 19.09 12.16 -30.09
CA CYS A 255 19.85 11.52 -29.03
C CYS A 255 19.03 11.38 -27.74
N LEU A 256 18.29 12.43 -27.36
CA LEU A 256 17.42 12.43 -26.19
C LEU A 256 16.23 11.48 -26.36
N ALA A 257 15.53 11.58 -27.50
CA ALA A 257 14.42 10.71 -27.85
C ALA A 257 14.87 9.24 -27.85
N PHE A 258 16.02 8.94 -28.43
CA PHE A 258 16.59 7.60 -28.42
C PHE A 258 16.82 7.08 -26.99
N GLY A 259 17.37 7.90 -26.09
CA GLY A 259 17.60 7.50 -24.70
C GLY A 259 16.33 7.05 -23.97
N TYR A 260 15.24 7.81 -24.12
CA TYR A 260 13.94 7.45 -23.54
C TYR A 260 13.33 6.22 -24.23
N LEU A 261 13.22 6.25 -25.57
CA LEU A 261 12.57 5.21 -26.36
C LEU A 261 13.29 3.85 -26.30
N ALA A 262 14.62 3.85 -26.22
CA ALA A 262 15.41 2.63 -26.09
C ALA A 262 15.08 1.88 -24.80
N LEU A 263 14.88 2.60 -23.69
CA LEU A 263 14.47 2.00 -22.42
C LEU A 263 13.01 1.53 -22.41
N LEU A 264 12.18 1.95 -23.37
CA LEU A 264 10.83 1.37 -23.54
C LEU A 264 10.86 0.02 -24.28
N LEU A 265 11.87 -0.20 -25.14
CA LEU A 265 11.88 -1.32 -26.10
C LEU A 265 12.80 -2.48 -25.69
N TYR A 266 14.01 -2.18 -25.20
CA TYR A 266 15.06 -3.19 -24.99
C TYR A 266 15.02 -3.93 -23.64
N PRO A 267 14.55 -3.35 -22.52
CA PRO A 267 14.50 -4.08 -21.26
C PRO A 267 13.68 -5.38 -21.37
N PRO A 268 14.24 -6.53 -20.91
CA PRO A 268 13.55 -7.81 -20.95
C PRO A 268 12.59 -7.93 -19.77
N VAL A 269 11.51 -7.14 -19.78
CA VAL A 269 10.53 -7.13 -18.69
C VAL A 269 9.43 -8.19 -18.86
N PRO A 270 8.88 -8.73 -17.76
CA PRO A 270 7.77 -9.67 -17.79
C PRO A 270 6.47 -9.01 -18.29
N GLN A 271 6.15 -7.79 -17.82
CA GLN A 271 5.00 -7.03 -18.30
C GLN A 271 5.43 -6.07 -19.41
N ALA A 272 5.44 -6.56 -20.65
CA ALA A 272 5.99 -5.87 -21.82
C ALA A 272 4.98 -4.99 -22.58
N TRP A 273 3.98 -4.42 -21.92
CA TRP A 273 2.90 -3.65 -22.56
C TRP A 273 3.42 -2.52 -23.47
N LEU A 274 4.44 -1.77 -23.04
CA LEU A 274 4.96 -0.66 -23.84
C LEU A 274 5.75 -1.13 -25.07
N LYS A 275 6.49 -2.23 -24.92
CA LYS A 275 7.17 -2.90 -26.03
C LYS A 275 6.17 -3.46 -27.03
N GLU A 276 5.08 -4.08 -26.55
CA GLU A 276 3.97 -4.55 -27.40
C GLU A 276 3.35 -3.39 -28.17
N THR A 277 3.07 -2.26 -27.52
CA THR A 277 2.51 -1.05 -28.15
C THR A 277 3.43 -0.50 -29.25
N VAL A 278 4.72 -0.33 -28.98
CA VAL A 278 5.69 0.13 -29.99
C VAL A 278 5.80 -0.85 -31.17
N GLN A 279 5.79 -2.16 -30.90
CA GLN A 279 5.92 -3.17 -31.95
C GLN A 279 4.68 -3.33 -32.83
N THR A 280 3.48 -3.15 -32.25
CA THR A 280 2.21 -3.36 -32.93
C THR A 280 1.69 -2.09 -33.61
N ARG A 281 1.78 -0.94 -32.93
CA ARG A 281 1.16 0.31 -33.39
C ARG A 281 2.13 1.30 -34.02
N PHE A 282 3.42 1.27 -33.65
CA PHE A 282 4.41 2.26 -34.09
C PHE A 282 5.65 1.62 -34.74
N PRO A 283 5.50 0.88 -35.86
CA PRO A 283 6.62 0.19 -36.51
C PRO A 283 7.73 1.12 -37.01
N ARG A 284 7.41 2.37 -37.36
CA ARG A 284 8.39 3.39 -37.77
C ARG A 284 9.29 3.84 -36.63
N VAL A 285 8.69 4.08 -35.46
CA VAL A 285 9.44 4.40 -34.23
C VAL A 285 10.35 3.24 -33.86
N ARG A 286 9.89 1.99 -34.00
CA ARG A 286 10.72 0.80 -33.82
C ARG A 286 11.93 0.77 -34.77
N SER A 287 11.75 1.03 -36.07
CA SER A 287 12.87 1.05 -37.02
C SER A 287 13.87 2.16 -36.70
N TYR A 288 13.37 3.33 -36.30
CA TYR A 288 14.19 4.45 -35.83
C TYR A 288 15.04 4.06 -34.61
N ILE A 289 14.44 3.46 -33.58
CA ILE A 289 15.16 3.00 -32.37
C ILE A 289 16.23 1.96 -32.71
N ASN A 290 15.93 1.01 -33.61
CA ASN A 290 16.87 -0.03 -34.03
C ASN A 290 18.07 0.55 -34.80
N ARG A 291 17.82 1.51 -35.69
CA ARG A 291 18.88 2.23 -36.42
C ARG A 291 19.79 2.98 -35.45
N MET A 292 19.23 3.80 -34.57
CA MET A 292 20.00 4.57 -33.59
C MET A 292 20.84 3.66 -32.68
N ARG A 293 20.30 2.51 -32.26
CA ARG A 293 21.09 1.53 -31.48
C ARG A 293 22.25 0.93 -32.29
N LYS A 294 22.01 0.58 -33.56
CA LYS A 294 23.05 0.02 -34.43
C LYS A 294 24.19 1.01 -34.64
N GLU A 295 23.89 2.30 -34.75
CA GLU A 295 24.90 3.37 -34.84
C GLU A 295 25.69 3.53 -33.54
N LEU A 296 25.03 3.48 -32.38
CA LEU A 296 25.69 3.71 -31.09
C LEU A 296 26.53 2.52 -30.59
N VAL A 297 26.00 1.30 -30.67
CA VAL A 297 26.56 0.12 -29.99
C VAL A 297 26.83 -1.04 -30.96
N GLY A 298 26.30 -0.99 -32.18
CA GLY A 298 26.33 -2.13 -33.11
C GLY A 298 25.34 -3.25 -32.74
N GLU A 299 25.46 -4.40 -33.39
CA GLU A 299 24.53 -5.53 -33.23
C GLU A 299 24.72 -6.31 -31.92
N GLY A 300 25.92 -6.26 -31.33
CA GLY A 300 26.30 -7.03 -30.13
C GLY A 300 25.80 -6.49 -28.79
N GLY A 301 25.37 -5.23 -28.72
CA GLY A 301 24.99 -4.59 -27.44
C GLY A 301 26.17 -4.41 -26.46
N VAL A 302 25.94 -3.68 -25.36
CA VAL A 302 26.93 -3.57 -24.26
C VAL A 302 26.64 -4.62 -23.20
N ILE A 303 27.64 -5.46 -22.88
CA ILE A 303 27.54 -6.48 -21.82
C ILE A 303 28.09 -5.89 -20.51
N ALA A 304 27.31 -5.97 -19.44
CA ALA A 304 27.68 -5.35 -18.16
C ALA A 304 28.93 -5.95 -17.50
N ALA A 305 29.13 -7.26 -17.65
CA ALA A 305 30.29 -7.96 -17.09
C ALA A 305 31.62 -7.44 -17.69
N ASP A 306 31.65 -7.17 -18.99
CA ASP A 306 32.86 -6.72 -19.69
C ASP A 306 33.23 -5.30 -19.26
N VAL A 307 32.25 -4.40 -19.16
CA VAL A 307 32.46 -3.03 -18.66
C VAL A 307 32.84 -3.03 -17.18
N TRP A 308 32.28 -3.94 -16.36
CA TRP A 308 32.66 -4.05 -14.95
C TRP A 308 34.14 -4.45 -14.79
N ASN A 309 34.61 -5.39 -15.62
CA ASN A 309 36.01 -5.81 -15.64
C ASN A 309 36.95 -4.64 -16.03
N ILE A 310 36.59 -3.88 -17.07
CA ILE A 310 37.33 -2.68 -17.49
C ILE A 310 37.33 -1.62 -16.36
N SER A 311 36.16 -1.37 -15.75
CA SER A 311 36.00 -0.38 -14.68
C SER A 311 36.82 -0.70 -13.42
N SER A 312 37.14 -1.99 -13.23
CA SER A 312 37.91 -2.52 -12.10
C SER A 312 39.41 -2.62 -12.39
N GLY A 313 39.88 -2.16 -13.56
CA GLY A 313 41.29 -2.16 -13.96
C GLY A 313 41.76 -3.44 -14.66
N GLY A 314 40.85 -4.32 -15.09
CA GLY A 314 41.19 -5.52 -15.87
C GLY A 314 41.49 -5.20 -17.34
N SER A 315 42.50 -5.86 -17.93
CA SER A 315 42.81 -5.77 -19.37
C SER A 315 41.80 -6.60 -20.18
N GLY A 316 40.60 -6.05 -20.39
CA GLY A 316 39.61 -6.63 -21.29
C GLY A 316 39.80 -6.13 -22.72
N LYS A 317 39.83 -7.02 -23.71
CA LYS A 317 39.82 -6.64 -25.14
C LYS A 317 38.45 -6.07 -25.49
N THR A 318 38.40 -4.81 -25.90
CA THR A 318 37.19 -4.06 -26.23
C THR A 318 36.62 -4.50 -27.58
N GLN A 319 35.59 -5.36 -27.56
CA GLN A 319 34.71 -5.55 -28.73
C GLN A 319 33.59 -4.49 -28.80
N HIS A 320 33.74 -3.36 -28.09
CA HIS A 320 32.72 -2.32 -27.99
C HIS A 320 33.17 -1.05 -28.70
N ASN A 321 32.25 -0.43 -29.44
CA ASN A 321 32.49 0.83 -30.17
C ASN A 321 32.73 2.04 -29.26
N LEU A 322 32.44 1.94 -27.95
CA LEU A 322 32.49 3.07 -27.02
C LEU A 322 33.82 3.11 -26.22
N PRO A 323 34.38 4.31 -25.95
CA PRO A 323 35.68 4.50 -25.28
C PRO A 323 35.58 4.32 -23.75
N TRP A 324 35.32 3.09 -23.29
CA TRP A 324 35.23 2.75 -21.87
C TRP A 324 36.59 2.84 -21.16
N HIS A 325 36.64 3.53 -20.02
CA HIS A 325 37.84 3.70 -19.22
C HIS A 325 37.67 3.25 -17.75
N SER A 326 38.77 2.82 -17.14
CA SER A 326 38.80 2.41 -15.73
C SER A 326 38.48 3.59 -14.81
N ARG A 327 37.80 3.31 -13.71
CA ARG A 327 37.66 4.28 -12.61
C ARG A 327 39.03 4.53 -11.98
N LYS A 328 39.28 5.75 -11.48
CA LYS A 328 40.47 6.03 -10.66
C LYS A 328 40.43 5.10 -9.42
N PRO A 329 41.47 4.28 -9.17
CA PRO A 329 41.43 3.28 -8.09
C PRO A 329 41.37 3.97 -6.74
N ARG A 330 40.41 3.56 -5.90
CA ARG A 330 40.32 4.00 -4.50
C ARG A 330 40.83 2.91 -3.56
N PRO A 331 41.50 3.29 -2.44
CA PRO A 331 41.98 2.34 -1.46
C PRO A 331 40.82 1.55 -0.84
N THR A 332 41.05 0.28 -0.51
CA THR A 332 40.02 -0.63 0.06
C THR A 332 39.38 -0.06 1.33
N LEU A 333 40.14 0.68 2.14
CA LEU A 333 39.69 1.34 3.36
C LEU A 333 38.59 2.39 3.10
N SER A 334 38.62 3.10 1.97
CA SER A 334 37.56 4.07 1.65
C SER A 334 36.25 3.39 1.25
N ARG A 335 36.27 2.13 0.79
CA ARG A 335 35.05 1.36 0.46
C ARG A 335 34.30 0.96 1.73
N VAL A 336 35.02 0.51 2.76
CA VAL A 336 34.45 0.16 4.07
C VAL A 336 33.91 1.41 4.78
N MET A 337 34.65 2.52 4.73
CA MET A 337 34.20 3.80 5.30
C MET A 337 32.98 4.35 4.57
N ALA A 338 32.90 4.23 3.23
CA ALA A 338 31.72 4.63 2.47
C ALA A 338 30.49 3.77 2.82
N ALA A 339 30.65 2.46 2.96
CA ALA A 339 29.57 1.57 3.39
C ALA A 339 29.09 1.89 4.82
N ALA A 340 30.03 2.13 5.76
CA ALA A 340 29.70 2.54 7.13
C ALA A 340 28.97 3.88 7.16
N HIS A 341 29.43 4.87 6.38
CA HIS A 341 28.78 6.18 6.27
C HIS A 341 27.34 6.06 5.72
N GLU A 342 27.12 5.27 4.66
CA GLU A 342 25.77 5.05 4.12
C GLU A 342 24.83 4.41 5.16
N ILE A 343 25.29 3.39 5.88
CA ILE A 343 24.52 2.75 6.96
C ILE A 343 24.20 3.75 8.08
N ILE A 344 25.18 4.60 8.46
CA ILE A 344 25.01 5.64 9.48
C ILE A 344 24.00 6.70 9.02
N THR A 345 24.01 7.10 7.75
CA THR A 345 23.03 8.06 7.19
C THR A 345 21.62 7.51 7.07
N HIS A 346 21.42 6.20 7.22
CA HIS A 346 20.10 5.57 7.26
C HIS A 346 19.61 5.28 8.70
N LEU A 347 20.35 5.67 9.73
CA LEU A 347 19.86 5.67 11.11
C LEU A 347 18.83 6.80 11.32
N PRO A 348 17.67 6.54 11.94
CA PRO A 348 16.51 7.44 11.94
C PRO A 348 16.79 8.86 12.45
N VAL A 349 17.77 9.03 13.32
CA VAL A 349 18.13 10.33 13.93
C VAL A 349 19.17 11.08 13.09
N VAL A 350 20.09 10.37 12.42
CA VAL A 350 21.17 10.96 11.61
C VAL A 350 20.68 11.30 10.20
N SER A 351 19.76 10.50 9.65
CA SER A 351 19.14 10.77 8.34
C SER A 351 18.36 12.08 8.30
N ALA A 352 17.76 12.49 9.44
CA ALA A 352 17.01 13.73 9.57
C ALA A 352 17.88 14.99 9.55
N VAL A 353 19.18 14.85 9.84
CA VAL A 353 20.16 15.96 9.92
C VAL A 353 21.05 16.01 8.68
N THR A 354 21.23 14.88 7.98
CA THR A 354 22.21 14.74 6.89
C THR A 354 21.60 14.68 5.48
N GLN A 355 20.29 14.48 5.35
CA GLN A 355 19.62 14.54 4.06
C GLN A 355 19.15 15.97 3.78
N PRO A 356 19.57 16.61 2.66
CA PRO A 356 18.93 17.84 2.24
C PRO A 356 17.46 17.55 1.98
N SER A 357 16.58 18.33 2.61
CA SER A 357 15.14 18.31 2.35
C SER A 357 14.92 18.39 0.85
N ILE A 358 14.41 17.32 0.26
CA ILE A 358 14.02 17.31 -1.15
C ILE A 358 12.78 18.18 -1.26
N VAL A 359 13.01 19.47 -1.51
CA VAL A 359 12.01 20.39 -2.01
C VAL A 359 11.75 19.97 -3.45
N TYR A 360 10.51 19.55 -3.74
CA TYR A 360 10.03 19.50 -5.10
C TYR A 360 10.09 20.91 -5.67
N GLN A 361 11.06 21.20 -6.54
CA GLN A 361 10.92 22.31 -7.45
C GLN A 361 9.93 21.86 -8.53
N HIS A 362 8.66 22.20 -8.35
CA HIS A 362 7.82 22.47 -9.50
C HIS A 362 8.57 23.51 -10.34
N THR A 363 8.81 23.20 -11.61
CA THR A 363 9.17 24.21 -12.59
C THR A 363 7.99 25.16 -12.71
N ASP A 364 7.99 26.21 -11.88
CA ASP A 364 7.08 27.35 -12.03
C ASP A 364 7.41 28.04 -13.35
N THR A 365 6.66 27.68 -14.39
CA THR A 365 6.42 28.57 -15.52
C THR A 365 5.78 29.84 -14.97
N ARG A 366 6.61 30.86 -14.76
CA ARG A 366 6.18 32.25 -14.51
C ARG A 366 5.36 32.72 -15.71
N LEU A 367 4.05 32.51 -15.68
CA LEU A 367 3.10 33.30 -16.44
C LEU A 367 2.80 34.57 -15.66
N SER A 368 2.87 35.70 -16.37
CA SER A 368 2.72 37.04 -15.84
C SER A 368 1.41 37.20 -15.05
N ARG A 369 1.58 37.57 -13.77
CA ARG A 369 0.54 38.09 -12.89
C ARG A 369 -0.19 39.25 -13.56
N ARG A 370 -1.45 39.04 -13.93
CA ARG A 370 -2.39 40.12 -14.20
C ARG A 370 -3.16 40.37 -12.90
N GLU A 371 -2.95 41.54 -12.31
CA GLU A 371 -3.60 41.95 -11.06
C GLU A 371 -5.11 42.04 -11.26
N VAL A 372 -5.86 41.25 -10.50
CA VAL A 372 -7.28 41.48 -10.21
C VAL A 372 -7.41 41.48 -8.68
N ALA A 373 -8.16 42.46 -8.19
CA ALA A 373 -8.18 42.93 -6.81
C ALA A 373 -8.45 41.83 -5.77
N ARG A 374 -7.65 41.81 -4.71
CA ARG A 374 -7.90 41.04 -3.48
C ARG A 374 -9.12 41.63 -2.76
N SER A 375 -10.17 40.83 -2.57
CA SER A 375 -11.22 41.11 -1.58
C SER A 375 -10.67 40.89 -0.17
N THR A 376 -11.02 41.78 0.74
CA THR A 376 -10.51 41.88 2.11
C THR A 376 -11.47 41.24 3.10
N LEU A 377 -11.59 39.92 3.09
CA LEU A 377 -12.26 39.17 4.16
C LEU A 377 -11.45 37.90 4.51
N PRO A 378 -11.25 37.59 5.81
CA PRO A 378 -10.59 36.36 6.22
C PRO A 378 -11.52 35.16 6.01
N SER A 379 -10.99 34.09 5.40
CA SER A 379 -11.67 32.80 5.23
C SER A 379 -12.01 32.18 6.59
N PRO A 380 -13.24 31.68 6.83
CA PRO A 380 -13.68 31.19 8.13
C PRO A 380 -13.03 29.87 8.57
N LEU A 381 -12.35 29.14 7.67
CA LEU A 381 -11.70 27.86 7.97
C LEU A 381 -10.45 27.98 8.86
N ALA A 382 -9.94 29.19 9.11
CA ALA A 382 -8.77 29.42 9.96
C ALA A 382 -9.12 29.66 11.45
N VAL A 383 -10.40 29.66 11.83
CA VAL A 383 -10.84 29.98 13.20
C VAL A 383 -11.79 28.91 13.75
N LYS A 384 -11.26 27.74 14.13
CA LYS A 384 -11.87 26.86 15.16
C LYS A 384 -10.87 25.79 15.65
N THR A 385 -9.67 26.20 16.05
CA THR A 385 -8.82 25.41 16.96
C THR A 385 -8.74 26.13 18.32
N GLN A 386 -9.90 26.34 18.93
CA GLN A 386 -10.00 26.59 20.36
C GLN A 386 -10.66 25.36 20.96
N SER A 387 -10.11 24.85 22.07
CA SER A 387 -10.63 23.71 22.83
C SER A 387 -12.16 23.80 22.96
N ARG A 388 -12.87 22.93 22.23
CA ARG A 388 -14.34 22.86 22.24
C ARG A 388 -14.83 22.60 23.67
N ALA A 389 -15.91 23.25 24.06
CA ALA A 389 -16.58 22.96 25.32
C ALA A 389 -17.03 21.48 25.33
N PRO A 390 -16.93 20.79 26.49
CA PRO A 390 -17.28 19.37 26.57
C PRO A 390 -18.75 19.17 26.20
N THR A 391 -19.02 18.25 25.28
CA THR A 391 -20.37 17.86 24.86
C THR A 391 -21.17 17.32 26.04
N ALA A 392 -22.51 17.43 26.06
CA ALA A 392 -23.34 16.91 27.17
C ALA A 392 -23.07 15.41 27.47
N SER A 393 -22.80 14.61 26.44
CA SER A 393 -22.34 13.21 26.57
C SER A 393 -20.95 13.06 27.19
N GLN A 394 -20.02 13.98 26.90
CA GLN A 394 -18.66 14.01 27.48
C GLN A 394 -18.66 14.50 28.94
N ILE A 395 -19.67 15.26 29.35
CA ILE A 395 -19.90 15.65 30.76
C ILE A 395 -20.41 14.44 31.56
N GLN A 396 -21.28 13.60 30.95
CA GLN A 396 -21.78 12.40 31.60
C GLN A 396 -20.72 11.29 31.70
N ASN A 397 -19.87 11.14 30.67
CA ASN A 397 -18.77 10.17 30.64
C ASN A 397 -17.47 10.88 30.19
N PRO A 398 -16.46 11.05 31.07
CA PRO A 398 -15.24 11.77 30.72
C PRO A 398 -14.48 11.04 29.58
N PRO A 399 -13.86 11.79 28.65
CA PRO A 399 -13.17 11.19 27.53
C PRO A 399 -11.98 10.33 28.00
N PRO A 400 -11.73 9.19 27.33
CA PRO A 400 -10.60 8.33 27.62
C PRO A 400 -9.26 9.05 27.30
N PRO A 401 -8.12 8.60 27.87
CA PRO A 401 -6.82 9.02 27.37
C PRO A 401 -6.68 8.69 25.87
N SER A 402 -5.96 9.55 25.16
CA SER A 402 -5.72 9.39 23.72
C SER A 402 -5.15 8.02 23.39
N SER A 403 -5.57 7.47 22.24
CA SER A 403 -5.21 6.11 21.84
C SER A 403 -3.69 5.88 21.89
N SER A 404 -3.33 4.71 22.40
CA SER A 404 -1.96 4.19 22.59
C SER A 404 -1.13 4.08 21.30
N THR A 405 -1.75 4.31 20.14
CA THR A 405 -1.12 4.39 18.82
C THR A 405 -0.80 5.82 18.37
N LYS A 406 -1.37 6.84 19.02
CA LYS A 406 -1.11 8.26 18.76
C LYS A 406 0.13 8.77 19.52
N SER A 407 0.37 8.30 20.75
CA SER A 407 1.60 8.62 21.51
C SER A 407 2.78 7.74 21.07
N GLY A 408 3.73 8.32 20.33
CA GLY A 408 4.98 7.64 19.95
C GLY A 408 5.27 7.52 18.45
N ARG A 409 4.83 8.48 17.60
CA ARG A 409 5.30 8.56 16.21
C ARG A 409 6.69 9.20 16.14
N PHE A 410 7.74 8.40 16.35
CA PHE A 410 9.07 8.65 15.80
C PHE A 410 9.29 7.72 14.60
N PHE A 411 9.29 8.31 13.40
CA PHE A 411 9.74 7.78 12.09
C PHE A 411 9.09 6.51 11.48
N GLY A 412 8.78 6.58 10.16
CA GLY A 412 8.73 5.42 9.26
C GLY A 412 7.34 4.85 8.95
N LYS A 413 6.73 5.32 7.85
CA LYS A 413 5.51 4.75 7.25
C LYS A 413 5.77 3.32 6.77
N SER A 414 5.02 2.34 7.28
CA SER A 414 4.89 1.02 6.66
C SER A 414 3.46 0.53 6.77
N ASN A 415 2.74 0.60 5.64
CA ASN A 415 1.42 0.01 5.40
C ASN A 415 1.57 -1.44 4.87
N ILE A 416 2.54 -2.20 5.37
CA ILE A 416 2.70 -3.62 5.01
C ILE A 416 2.13 -4.50 6.13
N GLY A 417 1.02 -5.16 5.79
CA GLY A 417 0.64 -6.44 6.38
C GLY A 417 -0.56 -6.40 7.31
N HIS A 418 -1.77 -6.13 6.78
CA HIS A 418 -3.01 -6.51 7.46
C HIS A 418 -3.15 -8.06 7.50
N THR A 419 -2.67 -8.74 6.45
CA THR A 419 -2.69 -10.22 6.29
C THR A 419 -1.44 -10.91 6.82
N PHE A 420 -0.24 -10.38 6.54
CA PHE A 420 1.03 -10.99 6.99
C PHE A 420 1.19 -10.99 8.51
N ARG A 421 0.64 -9.99 9.19
CA ARG A 421 0.65 -9.91 10.66
C ARG A 421 -0.34 -10.87 11.32
N ARG A 422 -1.39 -11.34 10.62
CA ARG A 422 -2.38 -12.26 11.20
C ARG A 422 -1.78 -13.63 11.50
N ASN A 423 -0.91 -14.14 10.62
CA ASN A 423 -0.38 -15.50 10.70
C ASN A 423 0.85 -15.63 11.62
N ALA A 424 1.55 -14.52 11.92
CA ALA A 424 2.71 -14.51 12.82
C ALA A 424 2.35 -14.36 14.32
N ALA A 425 1.06 -14.21 14.67
CA ALA A 425 0.63 -14.10 16.06
C ALA A 425 -0.05 -15.38 16.53
N GLY A 426 0.57 -16.02 17.51
CA GLY A 426 0.16 -17.32 18.07
C GLY A 426 1.27 -18.36 18.08
N ALA A 427 2.38 -18.13 17.36
CA ALA A 427 3.50 -19.07 17.29
C ALA A 427 4.38 -19.10 18.57
N PHE A 428 4.41 -18.01 19.35
CA PHE A 428 5.30 -17.84 20.51
C PHE A 428 4.57 -17.34 21.76
N GLY A 429 3.52 -18.03 22.17
CA GLY A 429 2.79 -17.74 23.42
C GLY A 429 2.21 -19.01 24.02
N PRO A 430 1.89 -19.03 25.32
CA PRO A 430 1.35 -20.20 25.96
C PRO A 430 -0.04 -20.56 25.37
N ASP A 431 -0.33 -21.86 25.29
CA ASP A 431 -1.38 -22.41 24.40
C ASP A 431 -2.78 -21.81 24.61
N LEU A 432 -3.15 -21.51 25.86
CA LEU A 432 -4.45 -20.92 26.18
C LEU A 432 -4.61 -19.49 25.64
N ALA A 433 -3.55 -18.68 25.72
CA ALA A 433 -3.57 -17.27 25.35
C ALA A 433 -3.44 -17.03 23.84
N LYS A 434 -3.19 -18.08 23.04
CA LYS A 434 -2.95 -17.95 21.58
C LYS A 434 -4.14 -17.34 20.84
N LYS A 435 -5.35 -17.85 21.10
CA LYS A 435 -6.58 -17.39 20.43
C LYS A 435 -6.88 -15.92 20.76
N LEU A 436 -6.80 -15.56 22.05
CA LEU A 436 -7.07 -14.20 22.49
C LEU A 436 -5.98 -13.22 22.04
N SER A 437 -4.73 -13.68 21.94
CA SER A 437 -3.63 -12.89 21.37
C SER A 437 -3.83 -12.58 19.89
N GLN A 438 -4.38 -13.53 19.12
CA GLN A 438 -4.74 -13.32 17.73
C GLN A 438 -5.87 -12.28 17.62
N LEU A 439 -6.91 -12.38 18.45
CA LEU A 439 -8.00 -11.40 18.49
C LEU A 439 -7.47 -9.99 18.80
N VAL A 440 -6.72 -9.81 19.90
CA VAL A 440 -6.15 -8.50 20.28
C VAL A 440 -5.32 -7.87 19.16
N LYS A 441 -4.62 -8.69 18.37
CA LYS A 441 -3.85 -8.21 17.23
C LYS A 441 -4.73 -7.82 16.04
N MET A 442 -5.77 -8.59 15.75
CA MET A 442 -6.76 -8.24 14.74
C MET A 442 -7.47 -6.93 15.10
N GLU A 443 -7.88 -6.77 16.35
CA GLU A 443 -8.49 -5.53 16.87
C GLU A 443 -7.56 -4.31 16.74
N LYS A 444 -6.24 -4.50 16.98
CA LYS A 444 -5.25 -3.45 16.75
C LYS A 444 -5.18 -3.03 15.28
N ASN A 445 -5.36 -3.97 14.35
CA ASN A 445 -5.34 -3.67 12.92
C ASN A 445 -6.62 -2.95 12.47
N VAL A 446 -7.79 -3.34 13.01
CA VAL A 446 -9.06 -2.64 12.77
C VAL A 446 -8.95 -1.18 13.21
N MET A 447 -8.48 -0.95 14.44
CA MET A 447 -8.29 0.41 14.97
C MET A 447 -7.36 1.25 14.09
N ARG A 448 -6.25 0.69 13.59
CA ARG A 448 -5.34 1.41 12.66
C ARG A 448 -5.99 1.74 11.32
N SER A 449 -6.88 0.87 10.85
CA SER A 449 -7.60 1.11 9.60
C SER A 449 -8.62 2.22 9.80
N MET A 450 -9.29 2.27 10.96
CA MET A 450 -10.16 3.39 11.34
C MET A 450 -9.39 4.72 11.46
N GLU A 451 -8.18 4.72 12.05
CA GLU A 451 -7.31 5.92 12.11
C GLU A 451 -6.96 6.46 10.72
N LEU A 452 -6.76 5.56 9.75
CA LEU A 452 -6.50 5.97 8.37
C LEU A 452 -7.75 6.57 7.75
N VAL A 453 -8.90 5.91 7.90
CA VAL A 453 -10.19 6.40 7.36
C VAL A 453 -10.51 7.80 7.88
N SER A 454 -10.33 8.06 9.18
CA SER A 454 -10.56 9.39 9.77
C SER A 454 -9.66 10.44 9.10
N LYS A 455 -8.37 10.17 8.92
CA LYS A 455 -7.43 11.12 8.29
C LYS A 455 -7.75 11.40 6.83
N GLU A 456 -7.98 10.35 6.05
CA GLU A 456 -8.35 10.50 4.64
C GLU A 456 -9.67 11.26 4.52
N ARG A 457 -10.63 11.05 5.43
CA ARG A 457 -11.90 11.79 5.45
C ARG A 457 -11.71 13.28 5.76
N MET A 458 -10.77 13.65 6.64
CA MET A 458 -10.39 15.06 6.86
C MET A 458 -9.82 15.70 5.60
N GLU A 459 -8.96 14.98 4.87
CA GLU A 459 -8.39 15.47 3.60
C GLU A 459 -9.47 15.60 2.52
N VAL A 460 -10.38 14.62 2.41
CA VAL A 460 -11.53 14.67 1.50
C VAL A 460 -12.42 15.90 1.77
N ALA A 461 -12.70 16.20 3.04
CA ALA A 461 -13.47 17.39 3.42
C ALA A 461 -12.82 18.69 2.93
N GLN A 462 -11.50 18.82 3.09
CA GLN A 462 -10.75 19.99 2.63
C GLN A 462 -10.75 20.10 1.10
N GLN A 463 -10.49 18.99 0.40
CA GLN A 463 -10.47 18.99 -1.06
C GLN A 463 -11.84 19.29 -1.66
N LEU A 464 -12.93 18.84 -1.03
CA LEU A 464 -14.30 19.14 -1.47
C LEU A 464 -14.59 20.64 -1.42
N SER A 465 -14.22 21.31 -0.32
CA SER A 465 -14.39 22.75 -0.14
C SER A 465 -13.54 23.56 -1.13
N ILE A 466 -12.27 23.17 -1.34
CA ILE A 466 -11.36 23.84 -2.30
C ILE A 466 -11.87 23.70 -3.74
N TRP A 467 -12.37 22.52 -4.12
CA TRP A 467 -12.93 22.30 -5.45
C TRP A 467 -14.18 23.16 -5.67
N GLY A 468 -15.05 23.22 -4.67
CA GLY A 468 -16.29 24.00 -4.73
C GLY A 468 -16.09 25.51 -4.84
N GLU A 469 -14.99 26.05 -4.30
CA GLU A 469 -14.66 27.49 -4.40
C GLU A 469 -14.55 27.98 -5.85
N ALA A 470 -14.20 27.10 -6.79
CA ALA A 470 -14.08 27.43 -8.21
C ALA A 470 -15.39 27.28 -9.01
N CYS A 471 -16.49 26.86 -8.36
CA CYS A 471 -17.80 26.62 -8.98
C CYS A 471 -18.76 27.81 -8.83
N ASP A 472 -20.01 27.63 -9.25
CA ASP A 472 -21.10 28.59 -9.05
C ASP A 472 -21.37 28.84 -7.54
N ASP A 473 -21.97 29.99 -7.22
CA ASP A 473 -22.14 30.48 -5.84
C ASP A 473 -22.89 29.50 -4.91
N ASP A 474 -23.91 28.82 -5.42
CA ASP A 474 -24.70 27.80 -4.72
C ASP A 474 -23.87 26.55 -4.41
N VAL A 475 -23.13 26.05 -5.40
CA VAL A 475 -22.23 24.90 -5.26
C VAL A 475 -21.10 25.23 -4.28
N SER A 476 -20.52 26.43 -4.37
CA SER A 476 -19.44 26.91 -3.50
C SER A 476 -19.87 26.93 -2.03
N ASP A 477 -21.04 27.52 -1.72
CA ASP A 477 -21.54 27.56 -0.33
C ASP A 477 -21.88 26.17 0.21
N VAL A 478 -22.61 25.35 -0.55
CA VAL A 478 -23.04 24.02 -0.09
C VAL A 478 -21.85 23.09 0.11
N THR A 479 -20.87 23.10 -0.79
CA THR A 479 -19.66 22.26 -0.67
C THR A 479 -18.75 22.68 0.47
N ASP A 480 -18.68 23.98 0.80
CA ASP A 480 -18.00 24.47 2.01
C ASP A 480 -18.66 23.91 3.29
N LYS A 481 -19.98 24.01 3.41
CA LYS A 481 -20.71 23.48 4.58
C LYS A 481 -20.67 21.95 4.65
N LEU A 482 -20.74 21.25 3.52
CA LEU A 482 -20.54 19.80 3.45
C LEU A 482 -19.13 19.41 3.88
N GLY A 483 -18.11 20.20 3.52
CA GLY A 483 -16.74 20.04 4.01
C GLY A 483 -16.69 20.09 5.54
N VAL A 484 -17.34 21.07 6.17
CA VAL A 484 -17.43 21.17 7.64
C VAL A 484 -18.06 19.93 8.27
N LEU A 485 -19.18 19.44 7.71
CA LEU A 485 -19.86 18.25 8.21
C LEU A 485 -19.01 16.98 8.05
N ILE A 486 -18.37 16.77 6.89
CA ILE A 486 -17.52 15.60 6.65
C ILE A 486 -16.28 15.63 7.56
N TYR A 487 -15.73 16.82 7.80
CA TYR A 487 -14.63 17.00 8.75
C TYR A 487 -15.05 16.62 10.18
N GLU A 488 -16.23 17.06 10.62
CA GLU A 488 -16.77 16.71 11.94
C GLU A 488 -17.01 15.19 12.08
N ILE A 489 -17.45 14.50 11.01
CA ILE A 489 -17.54 13.03 11.02
C ILE A 489 -16.16 12.41 11.31
N ALA A 490 -15.09 12.93 10.70
CA ALA A 490 -13.75 12.41 10.92
C ALA A 490 -13.24 12.64 12.36
N GLU A 491 -13.57 13.78 12.97
CA GLU A 491 -13.29 14.06 14.39
C GLU A 491 -14.07 13.11 15.32
N LEU A 492 -15.34 12.84 15.03
CA LEU A 492 -16.14 11.86 15.77
C LEU A 492 -15.62 10.42 15.63
N GLU A 493 -15.09 10.06 14.46
CA GLU A 493 -14.37 8.79 14.27
C GLU A 493 -13.11 8.74 15.14
N ASP A 494 -12.34 9.84 15.23
CA ASP A 494 -11.13 9.90 16.04
C ASP A 494 -11.41 9.75 17.55
N GLN A 495 -12.50 10.37 18.03
CA GLN A 495 -13.00 10.19 19.39
C GLN A 495 -13.49 8.76 19.66
N TYR A 496 -14.12 8.11 18.66
CA TYR A 496 -14.52 6.71 18.76
C TYR A 496 -13.31 5.77 18.84
N ILE A 497 -12.26 6.03 18.05
CA ILE A 497 -11.01 5.25 18.05
C ILE A 497 -10.36 5.24 19.43
N ASP A 498 -10.34 6.38 20.14
CA ASP A 498 -9.78 6.46 21.49
C ASP A 498 -10.56 5.58 22.48
N ARG A 499 -11.90 5.50 22.35
CA ARG A 499 -12.73 4.57 23.13
C ARG A 499 -12.53 3.12 22.70
N TYR A 500 -12.37 2.86 21.40
CA TYR A 500 -12.08 1.53 20.86
C TYR A 500 -10.77 0.96 21.42
N ASP A 501 -9.77 1.82 21.67
CA ASP A 501 -8.53 1.40 22.29
C ASP A 501 -8.73 0.90 23.73
N GLN A 502 -9.55 1.57 24.53
CA GLN A 502 -9.86 1.09 25.89
C GLN A 502 -10.51 -0.28 25.92
N TYR A 503 -11.44 -0.52 24.98
CA TYR A 503 -12.00 -1.85 24.75
C TYR A 503 -10.88 -2.88 24.49
N ARG A 504 -9.97 -2.58 23.55
CA ARG A 504 -8.86 -3.47 23.20
C ARG A 504 -7.91 -3.72 24.38
N VAL A 505 -7.60 -2.70 25.17
CA VAL A 505 -6.74 -2.80 26.37
C VAL A 505 -7.40 -3.70 27.42
N THR A 506 -8.73 -3.62 27.56
CA THR A 506 -9.48 -4.49 28.47
C THR A 506 -9.40 -5.97 28.04
N ILE A 507 -9.57 -6.25 26.73
CA ILE A 507 -9.38 -7.61 26.18
C ILE A 507 -7.91 -8.08 26.35
N LYS A 508 -6.94 -7.20 26.15
CA LYS A 508 -5.52 -7.49 26.39
C LYS A 508 -5.25 -7.87 27.86
N SER A 509 -5.96 -7.26 28.81
CA SER A 509 -5.86 -7.60 30.23
C SER A 509 -6.30 -9.04 30.50
N ILE A 510 -7.41 -9.49 29.90
CA ILE A 510 -7.87 -10.90 29.98
C ILE A 510 -6.77 -11.85 29.48
N ARG A 511 -6.15 -11.53 28.33
CA ARG A 511 -5.04 -12.33 27.77
C ARG A 511 -3.83 -12.42 28.70
N ASN A 512 -3.50 -11.34 29.40
CA ASN A 512 -2.39 -11.36 30.35
C ASN A 512 -2.69 -12.27 31.55
N ILE A 513 -3.94 -12.27 32.02
CA ILE A 513 -4.38 -13.14 33.13
C ILE A 513 -4.37 -14.61 32.66
N GLU A 514 -4.90 -14.91 31.48
CA GLU A 514 -4.81 -16.26 30.88
C GLU A 514 -3.35 -16.75 30.81
N ALA A 515 -2.42 -15.89 30.38
CA ALA A 515 -1.01 -16.23 30.32
C ALA A 515 -0.40 -16.49 31.72
N SER A 516 -0.82 -15.76 32.76
CA SER A 516 -0.32 -15.95 34.13
C SER A 516 -0.81 -17.24 34.81
N VAL A 517 -1.89 -17.87 34.32
CA VAL A 517 -2.41 -19.14 34.85
C VAL A 517 -1.69 -20.35 34.24
N GLN A 518 -0.99 -20.18 33.12
CA GLN A 518 -0.32 -21.29 32.44
C GLN A 518 0.76 -21.98 33.28
N PRO A 519 1.64 -21.27 34.02
CA PRO A 519 2.62 -21.91 34.89
C PRO A 519 2.03 -22.84 35.96
N SER A 520 0.84 -22.56 36.51
CA SER A 520 0.22 -23.44 37.51
C SER A 520 -0.28 -24.74 36.89
N ARG A 521 -0.81 -24.68 35.66
CA ARG A 521 -1.17 -25.88 34.88
C ARG A 521 0.05 -26.72 34.51
N ASP A 522 1.10 -26.08 34.01
CA ASP A 522 2.34 -26.75 33.63
C ASP A 522 3.01 -27.43 34.84
N ARG A 523 2.97 -26.77 36.01
CA ARG A 523 3.45 -27.35 37.27
C ARG A 523 2.66 -28.58 37.67
N LYS A 524 1.32 -28.52 37.63
CA LYS A 524 0.46 -29.68 37.91
C LYS A 524 0.78 -30.83 36.96
N GLN A 525 0.86 -30.58 35.65
CA GLN A 525 1.15 -31.62 34.66
C GLN A 525 2.53 -32.25 34.88
N LYS A 526 3.56 -31.43 35.14
CA LYS A 526 4.93 -31.91 35.37
C LYS A 526 5.03 -32.83 36.59
N ILE A 527 4.33 -32.51 37.69
CA ILE A 527 4.32 -33.36 38.89
C ILE A 527 3.59 -34.68 38.58
N THR A 528 2.45 -34.64 37.87
CA THR A 528 1.73 -35.84 37.44
C THR A 528 2.60 -36.76 36.57
N ASP A 529 3.32 -36.19 35.60
CA ASP A 529 4.21 -36.95 34.71
C ASP A 529 5.39 -37.58 35.48
N GLN A 530 5.95 -36.86 36.46
CA GLN A 530 6.99 -37.39 37.35
C GLN A 530 6.47 -38.55 38.20
N ILE A 531 5.25 -38.45 38.73
CA ILE A 531 4.60 -39.53 39.47
C ILE A 531 4.39 -40.74 38.56
N ALA A 532 3.87 -40.55 37.35
CA ALA A 532 3.67 -41.63 36.38
C ALA A 532 5.01 -42.32 36.00
N GLN A 533 6.06 -41.53 35.77
CA GLN A 533 7.39 -42.05 35.44
C GLN A 533 8.01 -42.84 36.60
N LEU A 534 7.88 -42.35 37.84
CA LEU A 534 8.39 -43.04 39.02
C LEU A 534 7.59 -44.29 39.36
N LYS A 535 6.26 -44.28 39.20
CA LYS A 535 5.41 -45.46 39.37
C LYS A 535 5.75 -46.57 38.37
N TYR A 536 6.15 -46.21 37.15
CA TYR A 536 6.57 -47.18 36.13
C TYR A 536 7.98 -47.73 36.37
N LYS A 537 8.97 -46.87 36.71
CA LYS A 537 10.38 -47.27 36.85
C LYS A 537 10.74 -47.83 38.22
N GLU A 538 10.23 -47.24 39.29
CA GLU A 538 10.62 -47.53 40.68
C GLU A 538 9.38 -47.48 41.61
N PRO A 539 8.52 -48.51 41.60
CA PRO A 539 7.26 -48.49 42.34
C PRO A 539 7.42 -48.41 43.87
N ASN A 540 8.59 -48.79 44.40
CA ASN A 540 8.88 -48.78 45.84
C ASN A 540 9.62 -47.51 46.33
N SER A 541 9.73 -46.47 45.49
CA SER A 541 10.48 -45.26 45.83
C SER A 541 9.70 -44.39 46.85
N PRO A 542 10.30 -43.99 47.98
CA PRO A 542 9.62 -43.12 48.98
C PRO A 542 9.33 -41.71 48.44
N LYS A 543 9.94 -41.33 47.31
CA LYS A 543 9.68 -40.05 46.61
C LYS A 543 8.26 -39.93 46.06
N ILE A 544 7.58 -41.05 45.81
CA ILE A 544 6.20 -41.07 45.29
C ILE A 544 5.25 -40.39 46.29
N VAL A 545 5.36 -40.70 47.58
CA VAL A 545 4.50 -40.13 48.63
C VAL A 545 4.69 -38.61 48.75
N VAL A 546 5.94 -38.14 48.64
CA VAL A 546 6.25 -36.70 48.67
C VAL A 546 5.64 -35.99 47.45
N LEU A 547 5.81 -36.55 46.25
CA LEU A 547 5.26 -35.96 45.02
C LEU A 547 3.73 -36.00 44.99
N GLU A 548 3.09 -37.02 45.57
CA GLU A 548 1.63 -37.07 45.71
C GLU A 548 1.12 -35.94 46.62
N GLN A 549 1.82 -35.65 47.72
CA GLN A 549 1.50 -34.49 48.57
C GLN A 549 1.72 -33.16 47.84
N GLU A 550 2.80 -33.04 47.06
CA GLU A 550 3.05 -31.86 46.22
C GLU A 550 1.99 -31.69 45.12
N LEU A 551 1.49 -32.79 44.55
CA LEU A 551 0.42 -32.77 43.56
C LEU A 551 -0.86 -32.20 44.16
N VAL A 552 -1.30 -32.67 45.33
CA VAL A 552 -2.51 -32.15 46.01
C VAL A 552 -2.40 -30.64 46.23
N ARG A 553 -1.22 -30.16 46.63
CA ARG A 553 -0.97 -28.72 46.77
C ARG A 553 -1.06 -27.99 45.43
N ALA A 554 -0.41 -28.50 44.39
CA ALA A 554 -0.44 -27.91 43.05
C ALA A 554 -1.86 -27.91 42.44
N GLU A 555 -2.67 -28.91 42.75
CA GLU A 555 -4.08 -28.99 42.34
C GLU A 555 -4.92 -27.90 43.00
N ALA A 556 -4.77 -27.69 44.31
CA ALA A 556 -5.44 -26.61 45.02
C ALA A 556 -5.04 -25.23 44.46
N GLU A 557 -3.74 -25.00 44.22
CA GLU A 557 -3.24 -23.77 43.58
C GLU A 557 -3.84 -23.57 42.18
N SER A 558 -3.92 -24.64 41.37
CA SER A 558 -4.52 -24.59 40.03
C SER A 558 -6.02 -24.29 40.08
N LEU A 559 -6.79 -24.88 41.01
CA LEU A 559 -8.23 -24.64 41.13
C LEU A 559 -8.55 -23.19 41.49
N VAL A 560 -7.79 -22.59 42.42
CA VAL A 560 -7.94 -21.17 42.77
C VAL A 560 -7.63 -20.27 41.57
N ALA A 561 -6.55 -20.56 40.83
CA ALA A 561 -6.17 -19.80 39.64
C ALA A 561 -7.23 -19.89 38.52
N GLU A 562 -7.79 -21.08 38.26
CA GLU A 562 -8.89 -21.26 37.29
C GLU A 562 -10.15 -20.50 37.68
N ALA A 563 -10.55 -20.55 38.96
CA ALA A 563 -11.72 -19.83 39.44
C ALA A 563 -11.56 -18.32 39.29
N GLN A 564 -10.38 -17.78 39.62
CA GLN A 564 -10.04 -16.37 39.43
C GLN A 564 -10.07 -15.98 37.95
N LEU A 565 -9.45 -16.77 37.06
CA LEU A 565 -9.50 -16.53 35.61
C LEU A 565 -10.94 -16.48 35.10
N SER A 566 -11.76 -17.44 35.51
CA SER A 566 -13.15 -17.56 35.10
C SER A 566 -13.97 -16.34 35.51
N ASN A 567 -13.80 -15.86 36.75
CA ASN A 567 -14.52 -14.70 37.27
C ASN A 567 -14.07 -13.40 36.61
N ILE A 568 -12.77 -13.14 36.54
CA ILE A 568 -12.23 -11.91 35.94
C ILE A 568 -12.54 -11.86 34.44
N THR A 569 -12.46 -12.99 33.73
CA THR A 569 -12.79 -13.05 32.30
C THR A 569 -14.24 -12.62 32.07
N ARG A 570 -15.20 -13.13 32.85
CA ARG A 570 -16.62 -12.73 32.72
C ARG A 570 -16.84 -11.26 33.03
N GLU A 571 -16.22 -10.75 34.09
CA GLU A 571 -16.33 -9.34 34.48
C GLU A 571 -15.77 -8.41 33.40
N LYS A 572 -14.52 -8.65 32.97
CA LYS A 572 -13.83 -7.82 31.97
C LYS A 572 -14.44 -7.96 30.58
N LEU A 573 -14.90 -9.14 30.19
CA LEU A 573 -15.56 -9.34 28.90
C LEU A 573 -16.87 -8.56 28.83
N LYS A 574 -17.69 -8.63 29.89
CA LYS A 574 -18.93 -7.86 29.98
C LYS A 574 -18.64 -6.36 29.93
N ALA A 575 -17.70 -5.88 30.74
CA ALA A 575 -17.32 -4.47 30.76
C ALA A 575 -16.79 -3.99 29.40
N ALA A 576 -15.93 -4.77 28.74
CA ALA A 576 -15.33 -4.43 27.45
C ALA A 576 -16.39 -4.23 26.37
N PHE A 577 -17.29 -5.19 26.18
CA PHE A 577 -18.30 -5.11 25.12
C PHE A 577 -19.42 -4.12 25.45
N THR A 578 -19.80 -3.95 26.72
CA THR A 578 -20.70 -2.86 27.11
C THR A 578 -20.12 -1.51 26.72
N TYR A 579 -18.85 -1.26 27.04
CA TYR A 579 -18.18 -0.02 26.68
C TYR A 579 -18.08 0.18 25.16
N GLN A 580 -17.70 -0.87 24.42
CA GLN A 580 -17.60 -0.81 22.95
C GLN A 580 -18.94 -0.50 22.29
N PHE A 581 -20.01 -1.16 22.69
CA PHE A 581 -21.32 -0.97 22.07
C PHE A 581 -21.96 0.38 22.43
N ASP A 582 -21.74 0.89 23.64
CA ASP A 582 -22.19 2.23 24.01
C ASP A 582 -21.44 3.31 23.23
N ALA A 583 -20.11 3.19 23.09
CA ALA A 583 -19.31 4.09 22.26
C ALA A 583 -19.69 4.02 20.77
N LEU A 584 -19.98 2.81 20.26
CA LEU A 584 -20.39 2.62 18.86
C LEU A 584 -21.76 3.22 18.60
N ARG A 585 -22.72 3.06 19.52
CA ARG A 585 -24.05 3.64 19.39
C ARG A 585 -23.98 5.16 19.36
N GLU A 586 -23.24 5.79 20.28
CA GLU A 586 -23.02 7.23 20.25
C GLU A 586 -22.45 7.71 18.91
N HIS A 587 -21.42 7.02 18.42
CA HIS A 587 -20.80 7.35 17.15
C HIS A 587 -21.80 7.27 15.99
N CYS A 588 -22.51 6.14 15.84
CA CYS A 588 -23.46 5.94 14.76
C CYS A 588 -24.65 6.93 14.80
N GLU A 589 -25.17 7.26 15.98
CA GLU A 589 -26.29 8.21 16.10
C GLU A 589 -25.86 9.63 15.77
N LYS A 590 -24.68 10.08 16.23
CA LYS A 590 -24.13 11.37 15.83
C LYS A 590 -23.84 11.44 14.34
N LEU A 591 -23.35 10.35 13.73
CA LEU A 591 -23.20 10.25 12.28
C LEU A 591 -24.55 10.34 11.55
N ALA A 592 -25.60 9.71 12.07
CA ALA A 592 -26.93 9.79 11.50
C ALA A 592 -27.50 11.21 11.54
N ILE A 593 -27.26 11.96 12.62
CA ILE A 593 -27.62 13.38 12.74
C ILE A 593 -26.92 14.18 11.63
N ILE A 594 -25.59 14.05 11.50
CA ILE A 594 -24.82 14.78 10.48
C ILE A 594 -25.27 14.40 9.07
N ALA A 595 -25.54 13.12 8.81
CA ALA A 595 -26.02 12.66 7.51
C ALA A 595 -27.39 13.27 7.14
N GLY A 596 -28.27 13.45 8.14
CA GLY A 596 -29.55 14.13 7.96
C GLY A 596 -29.38 15.59 7.54
N TYR A 597 -28.62 16.36 8.31
CA TYR A 597 -28.35 17.77 8.00
C TYR A 597 -27.54 17.96 6.71
N GLY A 598 -26.60 17.06 6.42
CA GLY A 598 -25.85 17.06 5.17
C GLY A 598 -26.75 16.84 3.95
N LYS A 599 -27.82 16.04 4.09
CA LYS A 599 -28.83 15.91 3.03
C LYS A 599 -29.67 17.18 2.89
N HIS A 600 -30.04 17.83 4.00
CA HIS A 600 -30.78 19.09 3.96
C HIS A 600 -29.97 20.23 3.32
N LEU A 601 -28.65 20.24 3.45
CA LEU A 601 -27.79 21.19 2.72
C LEU A 601 -27.90 21.05 1.19
N LEU A 602 -28.17 19.84 0.69
CA LEU A 602 -28.31 19.60 -0.75
C LEU A 602 -29.60 20.19 -1.32
N GLU A 603 -30.61 20.46 -0.49
CA GLU A 603 -31.87 21.09 -0.93
C GLU A 603 -31.67 22.57 -1.35
N LEU A 604 -30.53 23.18 -0.98
CA LEU A 604 -30.17 24.53 -1.41
C LEU A 604 -29.56 24.59 -2.83
N VAL A 605 -29.17 23.44 -3.39
CA VAL A 605 -28.61 23.38 -4.74
C VAL A 605 -29.75 23.29 -5.74
N ASP A 606 -29.79 24.23 -6.69
CA ASP A 606 -30.76 24.23 -7.77
C ASP A 606 -30.32 23.28 -8.89
N ASP A 607 -31.03 22.16 -9.05
CA ASP A 607 -30.77 21.15 -10.07
C ASP A 607 -31.46 21.44 -11.41
N THR A 608 -32.14 22.58 -11.54
CA THR A 608 -32.82 22.94 -12.78
C THR A 608 -31.82 23.16 -13.94
N PRO A 609 -32.05 22.53 -15.10
CA PRO A 609 -31.16 22.66 -16.25
C PRO A 609 -31.28 24.06 -16.87
N VAL A 610 -30.14 24.66 -17.19
CA VAL A 610 -30.08 26.01 -17.78
C VAL A 610 -29.94 25.92 -19.31
N THR A 611 -30.63 26.80 -20.03
CA THR A 611 -30.51 26.91 -21.48
C THR A 611 -29.13 27.47 -21.85
N PRO A 612 -28.42 26.93 -22.87
CA PRO A 612 -27.12 27.46 -23.28
C PRO A 612 -27.17 28.97 -23.59
N GLY A 613 -26.39 29.77 -22.87
CA GLY A 613 -26.32 31.22 -23.02
C GLY A 613 -27.12 32.02 -21.99
N GLU A 614 -27.97 31.36 -21.20
CA GLU A 614 -28.66 31.94 -20.04
C GLU A 614 -27.79 31.76 -18.78
N THR A 615 -27.80 32.76 -17.89
CA THR A 615 -27.10 32.69 -16.59
C THR A 615 -28.04 32.15 -15.52
N ARG A 616 -27.51 31.43 -14.52
CA ARG A 616 -28.29 31.00 -13.36
C ARG A 616 -28.84 32.17 -12.55
N ASN A 617 -29.91 31.91 -11.81
CA ASN A 617 -30.47 32.85 -10.84
C ASN A 617 -29.45 33.14 -9.73
N ALA A 618 -29.53 34.32 -9.13
CA ALA A 618 -28.68 34.67 -8.00
C ALA A 618 -29.00 33.77 -6.79
N TYR A 619 -27.96 33.21 -6.17
CA TYR A 619 -28.08 32.36 -5.00
C TYR A 619 -28.21 33.21 -3.72
N ASP A 620 -29.20 32.87 -2.86
CA ASP A 620 -29.48 33.54 -1.58
C ASP A 620 -29.61 32.52 -0.41
N GLY A 621 -28.96 31.37 -0.52
CA GLY A 621 -29.06 30.30 0.48
C GLY A 621 -28.10 30.43 1.67
N TYR A 622 -27.23 31.45 1.71
CA TYR A 622 -26.15 31.58 2.68
C TYR A 622 -26.61 31.61 4.15
N GLU A 623 -27.74 32.26 4.43
CA GLU A 623 -28.27 32.36 5.80
C GLU A 623 -28.87 31.02 6.24
N THR A 624 -29.56 30.33 5.33
CA THR A 624 -30.15 29.00 5.56
C THR A 624 -29.06 27.94 5.73
N SER A 625 -28.03 27.92 4.89
CA SER A 625 -26.93 26.96 4.99
C SER A 625 -26.16 27.10 6.32
N LYS A 626 -25.98 28.34 6.78
CA LYS A 626 -25.40 28.64 8.10
C LYS A 626 -26.29 28.18 9.26
N ALA A 627 -27.61 28.41 9.17
CA ALA A 627 -28.56 27.95 10.20
C ALA A 627 -28.53 26.41 10.32
N ILE A 628 -28.48 25.69 9.20
CA ILE A 628 -28.39 24.22 9.19
C ILE A 628 -27.14 23.72 9.96
N ILE A 629 -26.00 24.38 9.81
CA ILE A 629 -24.79 24.02 10.56
C ILE A 629 -24.94 24.30 12.06
N GLN A 630 -25.57 25.43 12.43
CA GLN A 630 -25.84 25.75 13.83
C GLN A 630 -26.78 24.72 14.47
N ASP A 631 -27.86 24.35 13.79
CA ASP A 631 -28.80 23.32 14.23
C ASP A 631 -28.10 21.96 14.38
N CYS A 632 -27.19 21.62 13.46
CA CYS A 632 -26.39 20.39 13.57
C CYS A 632 -25.45 20.44 14.78
N GLU A 633 -24.78 21.57 15.03
CA GLU A 633 -23.91 21.76 16.20
C GLU A 633 -24.72 21.62 17.51
N ASP A 634 -25.91 22.21 17.57
CA ASP A 634 -26.82 22.11 18.72
C ASP A 634 -27.36 20.69 18.92
N ALA A 635 -27.70 19.99 17.84
CA ALA A 635 -28.14 18.59 17.91
C ALA A 635 -27.01 17.66 18.41
N LEU A 636 -25.78 17.87 17.94
CA LEU A 636 -24.60 17.10 18.37
C LEU A 636 -24.24 17.39 19.84
N THR A 637 -24.35 18.65 20.26
CA THR A 637 -24.00 19.06 21.62
C THR A 637 -24.99 18.55 22.66
N ASN A 638 -26.29 18.55 22.31
CA ASN A 638 -27.39 18.09 23.16
C ASN A 638 -27.63 16.57 23.11
N TRP A 639 -26.90 15.83 22.28
CA TRP A 639 -27.03 14.38 22.23
C TRP A 639 -26.59 13.72 23.55
N VAL A 640 -27.47 12.87 24.09
CA VAL A 640 -27.27 12.10 25.32
C VAL A 640 -27.80 10.68 25.10
N GLN A 641 -27.16 9.68 25.71
CA GLN A 641 -27.51 8.26 25.59
C GLN A 641 -28.95 7.91 26.00
N GLN A 642 -29.59 8.74 26.84
CA GLN A 642 -31.00 8.60 27.24
C GLN A 642 -31.98 9.00 26.15
N ASN A 643 -31.58 9.92 25.27
CA ASN A 643 -32.35 10.40 24.13
C ASN A 643 -32.08 9.58 22.85
N ALA A 644 -31.42 8.43 23.00
CA ALA A 644 -31.09 7.54 21.89
C ALA A 644 -32.36 7.05 21.19
N ALA A 645 -32.46 7.29 19.88
CA ALA A 645 -33.62 6.90 19.07
C ALA A 645 -33.79 5.37 19.01
N VAL A 646 -32.68 4.62 19.09
CA VAL A 646 -32.69 3.15 19.02
C VAL A 646 -32.54 2.56 20.42
N SER A 647 -33.65 2.09 20.98
CA SER A 647 -33.67 1.32 22.24
C SER A 647 -33.95 -0.17 21.99
N SER A 648 -33.09 -1.04 22.53
CA SER A 648 -33.29 -2.48 22.43
C SER A 648 -34.41 -2.94 23.36
N LYS A 649 -35.60 -3.25 22.81
CA LYS A 649 -36.64 -3.96 23.56
C LYS A 649 -36.21 -5.43 23.71
N LEU A 650 -35.96 -5.87 24.93
CA LEU A 650 -35.54 -7.26 25.20
C LEU A 650 -36.59 -8.23 24.63
N SER A 651 -36.18 -9.17 23.77
CA SER A 651 -37.11 -10.10 23.11
C SER A 651 -37.91 -10.89 24.13
N THR A 652 -39.25 -10.88 24.02
CA THR A 652 -40.17 -11.66 24.85
C THR A 652 -39.93 -13.17 24.74
N ARG A 653 -39.39 -13.65 23.61
CA ARG A 653 -38.98 -15.05 23.41
C ARG A 653 -37.89 -15.51 24.39
N SER A 654 -36.99 -14.61 24.80
CA SER A 654 -35.93 -14.94 25.77
C SER A 654 -36.47 -15.16 27.19
N ARG A 655 -37.53 -14.43 27.58
CA ARG A 655 -38.21 -14.60 28.88
C ARG A 655 -38.99 -15.91 28.92
N THR A 656 -39.67 -16.26 27.85
CA THR A 656 -40.43 -17.52 27.78
C THR A 656 -39.52 -18.75 27.75
N LEU A 657 -38.35 -18.69 27.08
CA LEU A 657 -37.35 -19.77 27.08
C LEU A 657 -36.68 -19.96 28.44
N SER A 658 -36.33 -18.87 29.13
CA SER A 658 -35.73 -18.92 30.46
C SER A 658 -36.72 -19.37 31.54
N GLN A 659 -37.99 -18.95 31.44
CA GLN A 659 -39.07 -19.47 32.29
C GLN A 659 -39.36 -20.94 31.99
N ARG A 660 -39.40 -21.38 30.72
CA ARG A 660 -39.55 -22.81 30.35
C ARG A 660 -38.41 -23.68 30.87
N ARG A 661 -37.15 -23.22 30.80
CA ARG A 661 -36.00 -23.93 31.38
C ARG A 661 -36.08 -24.01 32.90
N ARG A 662 -36.50 -22.94 33.59
CA ARG A 662 -36.73 -22.97 35.05
C ARG A 662 -37.89 -23.86 35.47
N ALA A 663 -38.96 -23.93 34.67
CA ALA A 663 -40.09 -24.81 34.91
C ALA A 663 -39.69 -26.29 34.75
N ARG A 664 -38.92 -26.63 33.71
CA ARG A 664 -38.35 -27.98 33.51
C ARG A 664 -37.37 -28.39 34.62
N ALA A 665 -36.52 -27.46 35.09
CA ALA A 665 -35.59 -27.75 36.18
C ALA A 665 -36.27 -28.00 37.54
N ARG A 666 -37.51 -27.55 37.73
CA ARG A 666 -38.30 -27.82 38.95
C ARG A 666 -39.09 -29.13 38.89
N GLN A 667 -39.21 -29.77 37.72
CA GLN A 667 -39.98 -31.00 37.51
C GLN A 667 -39.14 -32.26 37.27
N GLY A 668 -37.80 -32.15 37.28
CA GLY A 668 -36.92 -33.30 37.03
C GLY A 668 -36.58 -34.06 38.31
N GLU A 669 -37.34 -35.10 38.61
CA GLU A 669 -36.83 -36.29 39.30
C GLU A 669 -35.65 -36.85 38.46
N GLY A 670 -34.57 -37.26 39.12
CA GLY A 670 -33.33 -37.66 38.45
C GLY A 670 -33.55 -38.83 37.49
N VAL A 671 -33.22 -38.64 36.22
CA VAL A 671 -33.25 -39.71 35.21
C VAL A 671 -32.08 -40.66 35.49
N ASP A 672 -32.39 -41.89 35.92
CA ASP A 672 -31.41 -42.96 36.12
C ASP A 672 -30.91 -43.48 34.75
N LEU A 673 -29.59 -43.48 34.57
CA LEU A 673 -28.88 -43.91 33.36
C LEU A 673 -28.24 -45.30 33.50
N SER A 674 -28.59 -46.05 34.54
CA SER A 674 -28.06 -47.39 34.83
C SER A 674 -28.35 -48.47 33.76
N GLY A 675 -29.17 -48.18 32.74
CA GLY A 675 -29.58 -49.13 31.70
C GLY A 675 -28.95 -48.98 30.31
N GLN A 676 -27.98 -48.07 30.10
CA GLN A 676 -27.45 -47.77 28.76
C GLN A 676 -26.22 -48.59 28.32
N ASP A 677 -25.62 -49.40 29.18
CA ASP A 677 -24.51 -50.28 28.79
C ASP A 677 -25.04 -51.65 28.33
N GLN A 678 -25.00 -51.88 27.02
CA GLN A 678 -25.28 -53.19 26.44
C GLN A 678 -24.04 -54.10 26.57
N ALA A 679 -24.21 -55.32 27.08
CA ALA A 679 -23.11 -56.23 27.37
C ALA A 679 -22.34 -56.65 26.10
N LEU A 680 -21.02 -56.47 26.13
CA LEU A 680 -20.06 -56.93 25.14
C LEU A 680 -19.87 -58.45 25.27
N ASP A 681 -20.71 -59.23 24.60
CA ASP A 681 -20.38 -60.62 24.31
C ASP A 681 -20.69 -60.95 22.84
N ASN A 682 -19.65 -61.41 22.14
CA ASN A 682 -19.65 -61.93 20.77
C ASN A 682 -19.93 -60.96 19.61
N ARG A 683 -18.97 -60.09 19.29
CA ARG A 683 -18.84 -59.54 17.93
C ARG A 683 -17.43 -59.72 17.38
N GLU A 684 -17.29 -60.68 16.48
CA GLU A 684 -16.16 -60.80 15.57
C GLU A 684 -15.96 -59.51 14.77
N SER A 685 -14.70 -59.19 14.55
CA SER A 685 -14.22 -57.94 13.94
C SER A 685 -14.72 -57.74 12.50
N GLY A 686 -15.12 -56.50 12.17
CA GLY A 686 -14.75 -55.93 10.87
C GLY A 686 -15.84 -55.66 9.83
N LEU A 687 -17.09 -55.39 10.20
CA LEU A 687 -18.11 -54.94 9.23
C LEU A 687 -18.62 -53.52 9.56
N TRP A 688 -18.40 -52.61 8.61
CA TRP A 688 -18.93 -51.25 8.62
C TRP A 688 -20.42 -51.31 8.29
N ILE A 689 -21.29 -50.78 9.16
CA ILE A 689 -22.74 -50.75 8.95
C ILE A 689 -23.07 -49.53 8.05
N PRO A 690 -23.72 -49.71 6.89
CA PRO A 690 -24.14 -48.60 6.05
C PRO A 690 -25.14 -47.67 6.74
N ALA A 691 -25.08 -46.38 6.44
CA ALA A 691 -25.89 -45.32 7.07
C ALA A 691 -27.42 -45.51 6.96
N SER A 692 -27.89 -46.45 6.13
CA SER A 692 -29.30 -46.82 5.96
C SER A 692 -29.87 -47.72 7.06
N GLU A 693 -29.04 -48.31 7.94
CA GLU A 693 -29.50 -49.17 9.04
C GLU A 693 -29.53 -48.48 10.42
N HIS A 694 -29.24 -47.17 10.49
CA HIS A 694 -29.56 -46.39 11.68
C HIS A 694 -31.08 -46.19 11.77
N GLN A 695 -31.75 -46.83 12.74
CA GLN A 695 -33.15 -46.56 13.06
C GLN A 695 -33.34 -45.07 13.33
N GLY A 696 -34.10 -44.41 12.46
CA GLY A 696 -34.42 -42.99 12.53
C GLY A 696 -35.40 -42.69 13.65
N ASN A 697 -35.05 -41.73 14.52
CA ASN A 697 -36.03 -41.03 15.32
C ASN A 697 -36.72 -40.00 14.41
N GLY A 698 -38.01 -40.22 14.16
CA GLY A 698 -38.84 -39.48 13.23
C GLY A 698 -38.89 -37.98 13.51
N TYR A 699 -38.63 -37.21 12.46
CA TYR A 699 -39.17 -35.87 12.27
C TYR A 699 -40.33 -36.03 11.29
N GLU A 700 -41.56 -35.76 11.74
CA GLU A 700 -42.72 -35.65 10.88
C GLU A 700 -42.65 -34.28 10.17
N ASP A 701 -42.55 -34.33 8.85
CA ASP A 701 -42.84 -33.24 7.93
C ASP A 701 -44.36 -33.03 7.91
N GLU A 702 -44.84 -31.81 8.16
CA GLU A 702 -46.16 -31.36 7.72
C GLU A 702 -45.98 -30.32 6.61
N GLU A 703 -46.72 -30.57 5.53
CA GLU A 703 -46.57 -30.08 4.16
C GLU A 703 -46.85 -28.58 4.00
N GLU A 704 -46.15 -27.99 3.03
CA GLU A 704 -46.38 -26.64 2.49
C GLU A 704 -47.68 -26.60 1.67
N GLU A 705 -48.56 -25.64 1.97
CA GLU A 705 -49.61 -25.19 1.05
C GLU A 705 -49.38 -23.70 0.75
N GLU A 706 -48.97 -23.42 -0.49
CA GLU A 706 -48.91 -22.09 -1.10
C GLU A 706 -50.32 -21.53 -1.29
N ASP A 707 -50.58 -20.29 -0.84
CA ASP A 707 -51.34 -19.29 -1.59
C ASP A 707 -51.46 -17.95 -0.82
N ALA A 708 -50.69 -16.94 -1.25
CA ALA A 708 -51.06 -15.53 -1.06
C ALA A 708 -50.33 -14.65 -2.09
N PRO A 709 -51.05 -13.90 -2.95
CA PRO A 709 -50.45 -13.15 -4.04
C PRO A 709 -49.88 -11.79 -3.61
N SER A 710 -48.81 -11.42 -4.31
CA SER A 710 -48.23 -10.08 -4.43
C SER A 710 -49.21 -9.09 -5.06
N THR A 711 -49.35 -7.89 -4.47
CA THR A 711 -49.49 -6.63 -5.24
C THR A 711 -49.04 -5.41 -4.44
N ILE A 712 -48.11 -4.67 -5.05
CA ILE A 712 -47.73 -3.29 -4.75
C ILE A 712 -48.71 -2.32 -5.43
N ALA A 713 -48.95 -1.18 -4.76
CA ALA A 713 -49.46 0.11 -5.24
C ALA A 713 -50.95 0.27 -5.59
N THR A 714 -51.63 1.17 -4.86
CA THR A 714 -52.36 2.33 -5.44
C THR A 714 -52.80 3.29 -4.32
N GLU A 715 -52.61 4.59 -4.56
CA GLU A 715 -53.13 5.72 -3.79
C GLU A 715 -54.67 5.76 -3.83
N THR A 716 -55.34 6.21 -2.76
CA THR A 716 -56.29 7.36 -2.78
C THR A 716 -57.01 7.58 -1.44
N ARG A 717 -56.77 8.77 -0.88
CA ARG A 717 -57.78 9.79 -0.48
C ARG A 717 -58.93 9.41 0.46
N GLY A 718 -58.77 9.84 1.73
CA GLY A 718 -59.74 10.64 2.49
C GLY A 718 -60.91 9.94 3.18
N ARG A 719 -61.11 10.23 4.48
CA ARG A 719 -62.37 10.82 5.02
C ARG A 719 -62.24 11.14 6.50
N GLU A 720 -62.56 12.39 6.81
CA GLU A 720 -62.84 12.95 8.14
C GLU A 720 -64.15 12.39 8.70
N GLU A 721 -64.19 12.08 10.00
CA GLU A 721 -65.39 12.05 10.85
C GLU A 721 -64.92 12.38 12.28
N GLU A 722 -65.59 13.14 13.14
CA GLU A 722 -66.65 14.13 13.06
C GLU A 722 -66.63 14.78 14.47
N ARG A 723 -66.79 16.10 14.56
CA ARG A 723 -66.95 16.79 15.85
C ARG A 723 -68.32 16.46 16.45
N VAL A 724 -68.35 16.08 17.72
CA VAL A 724 -69.52 16.28 18.58
C VAL A 724 -69.27 17.54 19.42
N VAL A 725 -70.06 18.58 19.17
CA VAL A 725 -70.17 19.77 20.01
C VAL A 725 -71.25 19.52 21.06
N THR A 726 -70.90 19.73 22.33
CA THR A 726 -71.87 19.98 23.39
C THR A 726 -71.96 21.48 23.64
N ALA A 727 -73.18 22.01 23.44
CA ALA A 727 -73.77 23.29 23.88
C ALA A 727 -73.03 24.59 23.56
#